data_AF-A0A348S0C3-F1
#
_entry.id   AF-A0A348S0C3-F1
#
_cell.length_a   1.000
_cell.length_b   1.000
_cell.length_c   1.000
_cell.angle_alpha   90.00
_cell.angle_beta   90.00
_cell.angle_gamma   90.00
#
_symmetry.space_group_name_H-M   'P 1'
#
loop_
_entity.id
_entity.type
_entity.pdbx_description
1 polymer ?
#
loop_
_entity_poly.entity_id
_entity_poly.type
_entity_poly.pdbx_seq_one_letter_code
_entity_poly.pdbx_strand_id
1 'polypeptide(L)'
;MQISSFKNHGKSVLKNCSLIAVICYFFPFPIPDLRAQPFDAAWISAASGSWTDVFRWNTFGFLPFPDNDSQDEFNVLIALDASPTIQLSTDIEVLNLELAAGFLQGDASLTAEDQFLWRGGGFTGGNGQLIAPQKVTMTSGNKTLRGFNIINAREAEWLSGDVRSGAEGIFHNLENAVFRTDFDGTWLSDDSRPQGQFRNLGTFYKQESTGSTLIACEYFNAGKSYLLTGSLKFAGPVVNESLFEASEDTILEFAHAFESTHNASITSLNDVHFSSPSFPAEIRGIYSVKNSTTLSGKETIFHPETDLIDIGQTLLIRRGKVHFNAEEKVTPQDLLLTEKGQILGSDPIEVRNYFLWGNGTSIGGEGTFHNIRMTEMARVDKTSEPRVFGNRSFVNSGQLIWSAGDLIAFENASIINDIDAVFSIQGNVRSTAFMPKAYPQILNDGLLEITDMADNVDLEWRIQSNGRIKLSAGRVAVRGGLKLTSGQLVSDGSTLMTPNLEVQEAAFDGKLSIEGNMQSFGRLDLLSLDTSLYVSDTVELAPSNQLHVAVPHSEEGTTKPSISAGNTLIAQGDLVVHFHEDWKPQHGETIPILESNLLLGEFRNVFPLRVNESYSAYPVYNSNQMSLLIFEDGNEERPQLNIFDVGDEIFLTWPRALSEHRIQFKSRFEDEEWTTHRRTFVNFATFSKEE
;
A
#
# COMPACT_ATOMS: atom_id res chain seq x y z
N MET A 1 -78.64 45.05 40.98
CA MET A 1 -79.57 46.04 41.57
C MET A 1 -80.33 46.68 40.41
N GLN A 2 -81.64 46.51 40.37
CA GLN A 2 -82.53 47.00 39.29
C GLN A 2 -82.51 48.52 39.15
N ILE A 3 -82.94 48.98 37.95
CA ILE A 3 -83.73 50.18 37.59
C ILE A 3 -83.15 50.70 36.26
N SER A 4 -83.68 50.44 35.05
CA SER A 4 -85.02 50.60 34.46
C SER A 4 -85.56 52.04 34.36
N SER A 5 -85.20 52.68 33.24
CA SER A 5 -86.09 53.39 32.29
C SER A 5 -86.59 54.82 32.55
N PHE A 6 -86.92 55.45 31.40
CA PHE A 6 -87.58 56.73 31.11
C PHE A 6 -86.63 57.94 30.97
N LYS A 7 -86.79 58.84 29.99
CA LYS A 7 -87.95 59.14 29.14
C LYS A 7 -87.50 59.84 27.84
N ASN A 8 -88.24 59.52 26.79
CA ASN A 8 -88.14 59.96 25.41
C ASN A 8 -88.83 61.33 25.21
N HIS A 9 -88.28 62.25 24.41
CA HIS A 9 -89.03 63.23 23.60
C HIS A 9 -88.12 63.93 22.59
N GLY A 10 -88.42 63.79 21.30
CA GLY A 10 -87.86 64.63 20.23
C GLY A 10 -87.73 63.95 18.87
N LYS A 11 -88.83 63.97 18.09
CA LYS A 11 -88.91 63.59 16.68
C LYS A 11 -87.80 64.25 15.83
N SER A 12 -87.02 63.45 15.10
CA SER A 12 -86.97 63.29 13.62
C SER A 12 -86.83 64.60 12.80
N VAL A 13 -85.94 64.75 11.81
CA VAL A 13 -85.10 63.80 11.06
C VAL A 13 -84.18 64.62 10.12
N LEU A 14 -82.93 64.13 9.95
CA LEU A 14 -81.96 64.33 8.83
C LEU A 14 -81.37 65.76 8.66
N LYS A 15 -80.06 65.96 8.41
CA LYS A 15 -79.01 65.06 7.90
C LYS A 15 -77.61 65.66 8.17
N ASN A 16 -76.68 64.78 8.57
CA ASN A 16 -75.24 64.81 8.37
C ASN A 16 -74.42 66.04 8.80
N CYS A 17 -73.80 65.94 9.98
CA CYS A 17 -72.39 66.27 10.20
C CYS A 17 -71.94 65.77 11.58
N SER A 18 -70.64 65.59 11.75
CA SER A 18 -69.88 65.18 12.95
C SER A 18 -69.77 63.66 13.15
N LEU A 19 -68.64 63.10 13.60
CA LEU A 19 -67.65 63.65 14.51
C LEU A 19 -66.38 62.78 14.43
N ILE A 20 -65.29 63.29 13.84
CA ILE A 20 -63.94 62.81 14.14
C ILE A 20 -63.57 63.45 15.47
N ALA A 21 -63.57 62.66 16.54
CA ALA A 21 -62.64 62.70 17.65
C ALA A 21 -63.25 62.03 18.88
N VAL A 22 -62.41 61.26 19.57
CA VAL A 22 -62.58 60.77 20.95
C VAL A 22 -63.40 59.48 21.11
N ILE A 23 -62.86 58.34 20.66
CA ILE A 23 -62.80 57.08 21.44
C ILE A 23 -61.52 56.32 21.04
N CYS A 24 -60.37 56.75 21.57
CA CYS A 24 -59.19 55.89 21.72
C CYS A 24 -58.91 55.87 23.21
N TYR A 25 -59.21 54.78 23.92
CA TYR A 25 -58.52 54.29 25.13
C TYR A 25 -59.31 53.09 25.66
N PHE A 26 -58.58 52.01 26.00
CA PHE A 26 -59.03 50.71 26.51
C PHE A 26 -59.48 49.68 25.46
N PHE A 27 -58.51 49.10 24.75
CA PHE A 27 -58.33 47.66 24.45
C PHE A 27 -57.14 47.55 23.47
N PRO A 28 -56.03 46.85 23.77
CA PRO A 28 -55.06 46.50 22.74
C PRO A 28 -55.63 45.30 21.97
N PHE A 29 -56.52 45.55 21.01
CA PHE A 29 -56.68 44.59 19.93
C PHE A 29 -55.40 44.66 19.11
N PRO A 30 -54.76 43.52 18.75
CA PRO A 30 -53.75 43.55 17.71
C PRO A 30 -54.46 44.10 16.46
N ILE A 31 -54.03 45.27 16.02
CA ILE A 31 -54.30 45.72 14.66
C ILE A 31 -53.67 44.62 13.80
N PRO A 32 -54.44 43.86 13.00
CA PRO A 32 -53.81 42.99 12.02
C PRO A 32 -52.94 43.91 11.17
N ASP A 33 -51.66 43.57 11.03
CA ASP A 33 -50.76 44.26 10.12
C ASP A 33 -51.43 44.26 8.74
N LEU A 34 -52.02 45.40 8.36
CA LEU A 34 -52.72 45.59 7.09
C LEU A 34 -51.64 45.86 6.04
N ARG A 35 -50.73 44.89 5.85
CA ARG A 35 -49.97 44.82 4.60
C ARG A 35 -50.98 44.54 3.49
N ALA A 36 -50.90 45.30 2.41
CA ALA A 36 -51.66 45.00 1.20
C ALA A 36 -51.35 43.56 0.77
N GLN A 37 -52.35 42.79 0.33
CA GLN A 37 -52.07 41.46 -0.21
C GLN A 37 -51.20 41.61 -1.46
N PRO A 38 -50.17 40.75 -1.66
CA PRO A 38 -49.32 40.81 -2.83
C PRO A 38 -50.14 40.58 -4.10
N PHE A 39 -49.77 41.26 -5.19
CA PHE A 39 -50.39 41.11 -6.49
C PHE A 39 -49.81 39.92 -7.25
N ASP A 40 -50.66 39.12 -7.87
CA ASP A 40 -50.20 38.06 -8.78
C ASP A 40 -49.93 38.63 -10.18
N ALA A 41 -48.71 38.42 -10.68
CA ALA A 41 -48.27 38.85 -12.01
C ALA A 41 -47.70 37.65 -12.78
N ALA A 42 -48.27 37.36 -13.95
CA ALA A 42 -47.78 36.28 -14.81
C ALA A 42 -47.26 36.84 -16.14
N TRP A 43 -46.09 36.37 -16.59
CA TRP A 43 -45.62 36.67 -17.94
C TRP A 43 -46.46 35.88 -18.96
N ILE A 44 -47.12 36.57 -19.89
CA ILE A 44 -48.07 35.99 -20.85
C ILE A 44 -47.60 36.02 -22.30
N SER A 45 -46.47 36.67 -22.59
CA SER A 45 -45.95 36.76 -23.95
C SER A 45 -45.08 35.57 -24.33
N ALA A 46 -45.49 34.80 -25.34
CA ALA A 46 -44.68 33.71 -25.89
C ALA A 46 -43.39 34.19 -26.59
N ALA A 47 -43.26 35.49 -26.88
CA ALA A 47 -42.08 36.08 -27.47
C ALA A 47 -41.11 36.60 -26.40
N SER A 48 -39.81 36.61 -26.70
CA SER A 48 -38.80 37.30 -25.91
C SER A 48 -39.06 38.82 -25.84
N GLY A 49 -38.64 39.47 -24.75
CA GLY A 49 -38.93 40.89 -24.51
C GLY A 49 -38.26 41.45 -23.26
N SER A 50 -38.49 42.74 -22.98
CA SER A 50 -38.01 43.39 -21.74
C SER A 50 -38.95 43.09 -20.59
N TRP A 51 -38.41 42.89 -19.37
CA TRP A 51 -39.18 42.80 -18.13
C TRP A 51 -40.11 44.02 -17.96
N THR A 52 -39.64 45.20 -18.37
CA THR A 52 -40.37 46.47 -18.27
C THR A 52 -41.49 46.68 -19.29
N ASP A 53 -41.75 45.71 -20.17
CA ASP A 53 -42.83 45.79 -21.15
C ASP A 53 -44.17 45.40 -20.51
N VAL A 54 -44.92 46.41 -20.06
CA VAL A 54 -46.22 46.27 -19.38
C VAL A 54 -47.21 45.37 -20.09
N PHE A 55 -47.19 45.32 -21.42
CA PHE A 55 -48.16 44.55 -22.20
C PHE A 55 -47.88 43.05 -22.22
N ARG A 56 -46.75 42.62 -21.63
CA ARG A 56 -46.35 41.22 -21.54
C ARG A 56 -46.70 40.58 -20.22
N TRP A 57 -47.26 41.36 -19.30
CA TRP A 57 -47.71 40.92 -17.99
C TRP A 57 -49.24 40.85 -17.95
N ASN A 58 -49.75 39.78 -17.34
CA ASN A 58 -51.14 39.72 -16.90
C ASN A 58 -51.20 40.17 -15.45
N THR A 59 -51.21 41.47 -15.25
CA THR A 59 -51.60 42.12 -13.99
C THR A 59 -53.06 42.55 -14.17
N PHE A 60 -53.97 42.14 -13.29
CA PHE A 60 -55.40 42.35 -13.48
C PHE A 60 -55.74 43.84 -13.72
N GLY A 61 -56.04 44.17 -14.98
CA GLY A 61 -56.67 45.40 -15.49
C GLY A 61 -56.33 46.71 -14.77
N PHE A 62 -55.14 47.28 -15.01
CA PHE A 62 -54.65 48.65 -14.66
C PHE A 62 -53.57 48.76 -13.57
N LEU A 63 -53.05 47.65 -13.04
CA LEU A 63 -51.92 47.64 -12.11
C LEU A 63 -50.56 47.65 -12.84
N PRO A 64 -49.49 48.24 -12.25
CA PRO A 64 -48.16 48.21 -12.83
C PRO A 64 -47.67 46.75 -12.97
N PHE A 65 -46.79 46.52 -13.94
CA PHE A 65 -45.95 45.33 -14.03
C PHE A 65 -45.08 45.23 -12.76
N PRO A 66 -44.41 44.10 -12.47
CA PRO A 66 -43.50 44.04 -11.33
C PRO A 66 -42.33 45.02 -11.54
N ASP A 67 -42.42 46.22 -10.97
CA ASP A 67 -41.60 47.38 -11.35
C ASP A 67 -40.83 48.01 -10.18
N ASN A 68 -40.88 47.40 -9.00
CA ASN A 68 -40.16 47.81 -7.81
C ASN A 68 -40.53 49.25 -7.36
N ASP A 69 -41.81 49.63 -7.46
CA ASP A 69 -42.29 50.97 -7.09
C ASP A 69 -42.33 51.25 -5.56
N SER A 70 -41.86 50.29 -4.75
CA SER A 70 -41.80 50.29 -3.28
C SER A 70 -43.16 50.32 -2.55
N GLN A 71 -44.29 50.30 -3.27
CA GLN A 71 -45.63 50.29 -2.68
C GLN A 71 -46.31 48.92 -2.84
N ASP A 72 -46.03 48.22 -3.94
CA ASP A 72 -46.68 46.98 -4.30
C ASP A 72 -45.73 45.77 -4.17
N GLU A 73 -46.17 44.73 -3.44
CA GLU A 73 -45.49 43.43 -3.38
C GLU A 73 -46.06 42.51 -4.47
N PHE A 74 -45.21 41.77 -5.20
CA PHE A 74 -45.65 40.90 -6.30
C PHE A 74 -45.30 39.42 -6.10
N ASN A 75 -46.25 38.54 -6.40
CA ASN A 75 -45.98 37.12 -6.71
C ASN A 75 -45.84 36.97 -8.22
N VAL A 76 -44.66 36.62 -8.69
CA VAL A 76 -44.36 36.51 -10.12
C VAL A 76 -44.34 35.05 -10.57
N LEU A 77 -45.05 34.77 -11.66
CA LEU A 77 -45.05 33.47 -12.35
C LEU A 77 -44.54 33.60 -13.79
N ILE A 78 -43.51 32.83 -14.14
CA ILE A 78 -43.02 32.69 -15.51
C ILE A 78 -43.11 31.21 -15.90
N ALA A 79 -44.11 30.86 -16.70
CA ALA A 79 -44.48 29.47 -16.97
C ALA A 79 -44.82 29.15 -18.43
N LEU A 80 -44.44 30.01 -19.38
CA LEU A 80 -44.78 29.79 -20.79
C LEU A 80 -43.85 28.75 -21.44
N ASP A 81 -44.45 27.67 -21.95
CA ASP A 81 -43.75 26.59 -22.64
C ASP A 81 -42.95 27.04 -23.87
N ALA A 82 -43.33 28.17 -24.50
CA ALA A 82 -42.60 28.79 -25.60
C ALA A 82 -41.17 29.22 -25.22
N SER A 83 -40.82 29.18 -23.94
CA SER A 83 -39.49 29.46 -23.39
C SER A 83 -38.94 30.85 -23.79
N PRO A 84 -39.69 31.93 -23.56
CA PRO A 84 -39.25 33.28 -23.92
C PRO A 84 -38.01 33.67 -23.13
N THR A 85 -37.16 34.50 -23.74
CA THR A 85 -36.05 35.16 -23.03
C THR A 85 -36.48 36.55 -22.59
N ILE A 86 -36.43 36.81 -21.29
CA ILE A 86 -36.87 38.05 -20.66
C ILE A 86 -35.63 38.83 -20.24
N GLN A 87 -35.47 40.01 -20.83
CA GLN A 87 -34.38 40.93 -20.52
C GLN A 87 -34.67 41.70 -19.24
N LEU A 88 -33.85 41.48 -18.22
CA LEU A 88 -33.79 42.23 -16.99
C LEU A 88 -32.76 43.36 -17.16
N SER A 89 -33.23 44.61 -17.28
CA SER A 89 -32.38 45.79 -17.52
C SER A 89 -32.34 46.78 -16.37
N THR A 90 -33.10 46.52 -15.30
CA THR A 90 -33.19 47.33 -14.09
C THR A 90 -33.39 46.40 -12.91
N ASP A 91 -32.98 46.84 -11.72
CA ASP A 91 -33.10 46.02 -10.51
C ASP A 91 -34.58 45.86 -10.12
N ILE A 92 -34.98 44.62 -9.85
CA ILE A 92 -36.36 44.26 -9.54
C ILE A 92 -36.42 43.57 -8.18
N GLU A 93 -37.41 43.92 -7.37
CA GLU A 93 -37.75 43.23 -6.12
C GLU A 93 -39.18 42.68 -6.24
N VAL A 94 -39.36 41.41 -5.85
CA VAL A 94 -40.64 40.72 -5.82
C VAL A 94 -40.74 39.91 -4.53
N LEU A 95 -41.97 39.65 -4.07
CA LEU A 95 -42.18 38.83 -2.87
C LEU A 95 -41.86 37.35 -3.18
N ASN A 96 -42.47 36.81 -4.23
CA ASN A 96 -42.25 35.44 -4.66
C ASN A 96 -41.94 35.38 -6.16
N LEU A 97 -41.05 34.47 -6.56
CA LEU A 97 -40.75 34.18 -7.96
C LEU A 97 -40.90 32.68 -8.23
N GLU A 98 -41.86 32.30 -9.06
CA GLU A 98 -41.96 30.97 -9.66
C GLU A 98 -41.47 31.00 -11.11
N LEU A 99 -40.33 30.35 -11.37
CA LEU A 99 -39.79 30.14 -12.70
C LEU A 99 -40.02 28.69 -13.12
N ALA A 100 -41.08 28.45 -13.88
CA ALA A 100 -41.43 27.12 -14.38
C ALA A 100 -40.98 26.86 -15.82
N ALA A 101 -40.83 27.91 -16.63
CA ALA A 101 -40.28 27.85 -17.99
C ALA A 101 -39.69 29.21 -18.39
N GLY A 102 -39.08 29.31 -19.58
CA GLY A 102 -38.46 30.56 -20.04
C GLY A 102 -37.08 30.85 -19.44
N PHE A 103 -36.50 31.95 -19.88
CA PHE A 103 -35.15 32.35 -19.51
C PHE A 103 -35.08 33.81 -19.08
N LEU A 104 -34.38 34.09 -17.98
CA LEU A 104 -34.02 35.44 -17.56
C LEU A 104 -32.60 35.76 -18.04
N GLN A 105 -32.35 36.99 -18.49
CA GLN A 105 -31.01 37.45 -18.89
C GLN A 105 -30.80 38.93 -18.55
N GLY A 106 -29.54 39.37 -18.51
CA GLY A 106 -29.17 40.77 -18.32
C GLY A 106 -28.27 41.01 -17.11
N ASP A 107 -27.91 42.27 -16.88
CA ASP A 107 -26.89 42.66 -15.89
C ASP A 107 -27.49 43.15 -14.56
N ALA A 108 -28.81 43.23 -14.47
CA ALA A 108 -29.51 43.74 -13.29
C ALA A 108 -29.76 42.65 -12.22
N SER A 109 -30.11 43.09 -11.02
CA SER A 109 -30.46 42.23 -9.88
C SER A 109 -31.96 41.93 -9.86
N LEU A 110 -32.32 40.70 -9.50
CA LEU A 110 -33.68 40.30 -9.15
C LEU A 110 -33.68 39.76 -7.72
N THR A 111 -34.45 40.36 -6.82
CA THR A 111 -34.60 39.85 -5.46
C THR A 111 -35.97 39.21 -5.30
N ALA A 112 -36.00 37.95 -4.87
CA ALA A 112 -37.22 37.24 -4.47
C ALA A 112 -37.23 37.14 -2.94
N GLU A 113 -37.90 38.08 -2.29
CA GLU A 113 -37.80 38.35 -0.85
C GLU A 113 -38.18 37.15 0.03
N ASP A 114 -39.25 36.41 -0.31
CA ASP A 114 -39.74 35.28 0.48
C ASP A 114 -39.37 33.92 -0.17
N GLN A 115 -39.73 33.68 -1.42
CA GLN A 115 -39.41 32.41 -2.08
C GLN A 115 -39.04 32.56 -3.55
N PHE A 116 -37.95 31.89 -3.94
CA PHE A 116 -37.66 31.53 -5.32
C PHE A 116 -37.98 30.04 -5.56
N LEU A 117 -39.03 29.76 -6.32
CA LEU A 117 -39.44 28.42 -6.73
C LEU A 117 -39.00 28.16 -8.18
N TRP A 118 -37.94 27.37 -8.33
CA TRP A 118 -37.36 27.03 -9.62
C TRP A 118 -37.86 25.67 -10.11
N ARG A 119 -38.83 25.69 -11.03
CA ARG A 119 -39.48 24.49 -11.59
C ARG A 119 -39.00 24.10 -12.99
N GLY A 120 -38.37 25.02 -13.70
CA GLY A 120 -37.80 24.79 -15.03
C GLY A 120 -37.21 26.06 -15.61
N GLY A 121 -36.84 26.05 -16.90
CA GLY A 121 -36.23 27.21 -17.54
C GLY A 121 -34.89 27.58 -16.91
N GLY A 122 -34.52 28.86 -16.92
CA GLY A 122 -33.32 29.27 -16.21
C GLY A 122 -32.83 30.69 -16.48
N PHE A 123 -31.52 30.87 -16.35
CA PHE A 123 -30.84 32.12 -16.55
C PHE A 123 -29.84 31.96 -17.69
N THR A 124 -29.84 32.88 -18.64
CA THR A 124 -29.05 32.80 -19.86
C THR A 124 -28.39 34.13 -20.20
N GLY A 125 -27.17 34.34 -19.72
CA GLY A 125 -26.32 35.45 -20.11
C GLY A 125 -26.64 36.78 -19.42
N GLY A 126 -25.68 37.69 -19.50
CA GLY A 126 -25.58 38.86 -18.63
C GLY A 126 -24.63 38.61 -17.47
N ASN A 127 -24.43 39.59 -16.60
CA ASN A 127 -23.70 39.45 -15.34
C ASN A 127 -24.61 39.75 -14.14
N GLY A 128 -25.92 39.56 -14.33
CA GLY A 128 -26.93 39.83 -13.31
C GLY A 128 -26.95 38.79 -12.20
N GLN A 129 -27.79 39.04 -11.21
CA GLN A 129 -27.89 38.18 -10.02
C GLN A 129 -29.33 38.01 -9.55
N LEU A 130 -29.64 36.83 -9.04
CA LEU A 130 -30.86 36.52 -8.31
C LEU A 130 -30.50 36.42 -6.82
N ILE A 131 -31.12 37.23 -5.98
CA ILE A 131 -30.96 37.18 -4.53
C ILE A 131 -32.20 36.51 -3.95
N ALA A 132 -32.01 35.42 -3.20
CA ALA A 132 -33.07 34.74 -2.45
C ALA A 132 -32.73 34.82 -0.95
N PRO A 133 -33.26 35.84 -0.23
CA PRO A 133 -32.92 36.07 1.17
C PRO A 133 -33.42 34.97 2.12
N GLN A 134 -34.51 34.29 1.76
CA GLN A 134 -35.22 33.35 2.64
C GLN A 134 -35.21 31.91 2.14
N LYS A 135 -35.71 31.64 0.93
CA LYS A 135 -35.83 30.26 0.41
C LYS A 135 -35.65 30.13 -1.09
N VAL A 136 -34.89 29.11 -1.51
CA VAL A 136 -34.81 28.57 -2.87
C VAL A 136 -35.37 27.16 -2.88
N THR A 137 -36.30 26.85 -3.77
CA THR A 137 -36.83 25.48 -3.95
C THR A 137 -36.67 25.06 -5.39
N MET A 138 -35.90 24.00 -5.62
CA MET A 138 -35.56 23.47 -6.93
C MET A 138 -36.29 22.15 -7.13
N THR A 139 -37.31 22.14 -7.99
CA THR A 139 -38.18 20.98 -8.22
C THR A 139 -38.58 20.85 -9.69
N SER A 140 -39.33 19.81 -10.04
CA SER A 140 -39.85 19.52 -11.38
C SER A 140 -38.73 19.41 -12.44
N GLY A 141 -38.78 20.21 -13.51
CA GLY A 141 -37.96 20.08 -14.71
C GLY A 141 -36.51 20.56 -14.58
N ASN A 142 -35.75 20.35 -15.65
CA ASN A 142 -34.34 20.73 -15.75
C ASN A 142 -34.16 22.25 -15.71
N LYS A 143 -33.00 22.67 -15.22
CA LYS A 143 -32.64 24.05 -14.91
C LYS A 143 -31.40 24.47 -15.68
N THR A 144 -31.34 25.73 -16.10
CA THR A 144 -30.16 26.29 -16.79
C THR A 144 -29.61 27.47 -15.99
N LEU A 145 -28.29 27.49 -15.74
CA LEU A 145 -27.61 28.60 -15.08
C LEU A 145 -26.39 29.04 -15.88
N ARG A 146 -26.49 30.14 -16.62
CA ARG A 146 -25.41 30.67 -17.46
C ARG A 146 -25.38 32.18 -17.36
N GLY A 147 -24.20 32.77 -17.16
CA GLY A 147 -24.02 34.24 -17.05
C GLY A 147 -24.98 34.86 -16.04
N PHE A 148 -25.09 34.26 -14.86
CA PHE A 148 -25.97 34.76 -13.80
C PHE A 148 -25.55 34.16 -12.47
N ASN A 149 -25.68 34.94 -11.41
CA ASN A 149 -25.37 34.51 -10.05
C ASN A 149 -26.65 34.27 -9.26
N ILE A 150 -26.89 33.06 -8.77
CA ILE A 150 -27.96 32.80 -7.80
C ILE A 150 -27.35 32.80 -6.40
N ILE A 151 -27.84 33.70 -5.54
CA ILE A 151 -27.37 33.88 -4.17
C ILE A 151 -28.44 33.33 -3.22
N ASN A 152 -28.14 32.19 -2.60
CA ASN A 152 -28.91 31.66 -1.49
C ASN A 152 -28.37 32.23 -0.17
N ALA A 153 -29.17 33.02 0.53
CA ALA A 153 -28.77 33.62 1.80
C ALA A 153 -29.21 32.85 3.05
N ARG A 154 -30.14 31.88 2.91
CA ARG A 154 -30.71 31.18 4.07
C ARG A 154 -30.98 29.69 3.83
N GLU A 155 -31.87 29.33 2.91
CA GLU A 155 -32.23 27.92 2.68
C GLU A 155 -32.45 27.61 1.20
N ALA A 156 -31.86 26.53 0.72
CA ALA A 156 -32.07 25.98 -0.61
C ALA A 156 -32.36 24.48 -0.53
N GLU A 157 -33.38 24.02 -1.25
CA GLU A 157 -33.77 22.61 -1.34
C GLU A 157 -33.75 22.16 -2.80
N TRP A 158 -32.90 21.18 -3.13
CA TRP A 158 -32.86 20.52 -4.43
C TRP A 158 -33.54 19.16 -4.38
N LEU A 159 -34.76 19.13 -4.91
CA LEU A 159 -35.69 18.01 -4.77
C LEU A 159 -35.85 17.21 -6.06
N SER A 160 -35.73 17.87 -7.23
CA SER A 160 -35.69 17.20 -8.52
C SER A 160 -35.24 18.11 -9.67
N GLY A 161 -34.95 17.49 -10.81
CA GLY A 161 -34.58 18.14 -12.06
C GLY A 161 -33.10 18.51 -12.08
N ASP A 162 -32.40 18.09 -13.13
CA ASP A 162 -30.96 18.34 -13.26
C ASP A 162 -30.68 19.83 -13.49
N VAL A 163 -29.51 20.28 -13.03
CA VAL A 163 -29.01 21.62 -13.29
C VAL A 163 -27.95 21.57 -14.37
N ARG A 164 -28.04 22.45 -15.37
CA ARG A 164 -26.99 22.69 -16.35
C ARG A 164 -26.42 24.06 -16.11
N SER A 165 -25.29 24.11 -15.41
CA SER A 165 -24.51 25.33 -15.25
C SER A 165 -23.46 25.47 -16.35
N GLY A 166 -23.24 26.69 -16.83
CA GLY A 166 -22.23 27.01 -17.85
C GLY A 166 -21.55 28.34 -17.60
N ALA A 167 -20.92 28.90 -18.63
CA ALA A 167 -20.04 30.06 -18.52
C ALA A 167 -20.61 31.16 -17.64
N GLU A 168 -19.83 31.49 -16.59
CA GLU A 168 -20.10 32.55 -15.63
C GLU A 168 -21.39 32.36 -14.81
N GLY A 169 -22.01 31.17 -14.87
CA GLY A 169 -23.13 30.79 -14.01
C GLY A 169 -22.63 30.34 -12.63
N ILE A 170 -23.01 31.06 -11.57
CA ILE A 170 -22.58 30.76 -10.20
C ILE A 170 -23.80 30.52 -9.31
N PHE A 171 -23.83 29.40 -8.61
CA PHE A 171 -24.70 29.23 -7.45
C PHE A 171 -23.89 29.47 -6.18
N HIS A 172 -24.29 30.43 -5.35
CA HIS A 172 -23.55 30.86 -4.17
C HIS A 172 -24.40 30.64 -2.91
N ASN A 173 -23.99 29.67 -2.09
CA ASN A 173 -24.55 29.39 -0.78
C ASN A 173 -23.74 30.14 0.29
N LEU A 174 -24.29 31.21 0.86
CA LEU A 174 -23.58 32.11 1.80
C LEU A 174 -23.26 31.44 3.16
N GLU A 175 -22.39 32.07 3.96
CA GLU A 175 -21.81 31.52 5.22
C GLU A 175 -22.83 31.01 6.26
N ASN A 176 -24.04 31.57 6.29
CA ASN A 176 -25.13 31.13 7.19
C ASN A 176 -26.27 30.38 6.47
N ALA A 177 -26.10 30.14 5.17
CA ALA A 177 -27.10 29.51 4.34
C ALA A 177 -26.94 27.99 4.33
N VAL A 178 -28.07 27.29 4.17
CA VAL A 178 -28.12 25.84 4.04
C VAL A 178 -28.57 25.47 2.64
N PHE A 179 -27.87 24.54 2.00
CA PHE A 179 -28.29 23.88 0.78
C PHE A 179 -28.51 22.39 1.10
N ARG A 180 -29.71 21.87 0.86
CA ARG A 180 -30.07 20.46 1.05
C ARG A 180 -30.43 19.84 -0.29
N THR A 181 -29.97 18.62 -0.51
CA THR A 181 -30.45 17.78 -1.60
C THR A 181 -30.87 16.42 -1.07
N ASP A 182 -32.13 16.08 -1.36
CA ASP A 182 -32.75 14.78 -1.08
C ASP A 182 -32.90 13.98 -2.40
N PHE A 183 -32.11 14.36 -3.41
CA PHE A 183 -32.28 13.96 -4.79
C PHE A 183 -30.99 13.39 -5.39
N ASP A 184 -31.12 12.24 -6.05
CA ASP A 184 -30.04 11.57 -6.79
C ASP A 184 -29.88 12.17 -8.20
N GLY A 185 -29.74 13.50 -8.23
CA GLY A 185 -29.67 14.31 -9.45
C GLY A 185 -28.26 14.63 -9.91
N THR A 186 -28.19 15.27 -11.08
CA THR A 186 -26.93 15.77 -11.62
C THR A 186 -26.90 17.29 -11.74
N TRP A 187 -25.85 17.90 -11.21
CA TRP A 187 -25.46 19.26 -11.48
C TRP A 187 -24.34 19.29 -12.51
N LEU A 188 -24.71 19.43 -13.77
CA LEU A 188 -23.81 19.40 -14.93
C LEU A 188 -23.04 20.72 -15.08
N SER A 189 -21.77 20.61 -15.46
CA SER A 189 -21.13 21.65 -16.27
C SER A 189 -21.48 21.40 -17.73
N ASP A 190 -21.79 22.45 -18.48
CA ASP A 190 -21.68 22.37 -19.94
C ASP A 190 -20.22 22.55 -20.38
N ASP A 191 -19.94 22.30 -21.67
CA ASP A 191 -18.60 22.38 -22.25
C ASP A 191 -18.08 23.82 -22.43
N SER A 192 -18.80 24.83 -21.94
CA SER A 192 -18.40 26.23 -22.08
C SER A 192 -17.29 26.60 -21.08
N ARG A 193 -16.48 27.60 -21.45
CA ARG A 193 -15.37 28.11 -20.63
C ARG A 193 -15.56 29.62 -20.39
N PRO A 194 -15.35 30.14 -19.16
CA PRO A 194 -15.09 29.40 -17.91
C PRO A 194 -16.22 28.43 -17.55
N GLN A 195 -15.98 27.45 -16.67
CA GLN A 195 -17.04 26.51 -16.27
C GLN A 195 -18.01 27.17 -15.28
N GLY A 196 -19.22 26.61 -15.15
CA GLY A 196 -20.15 27.01 -14.09
C GLY A 196 -19.61 26.62 -12.71
N GLN A 197 -20.03 27.33 -11.67
CA GLN A 197 -19.53 27.14 -10.31
C GLN A 197 -20.65 26.92 -9.29
N PHE A 198 -20.41 26.02 -8.35
CA PHE A 198 -21.12 25.94 -7.09
C PHE A 198 -20.18 26.35 -5.96
N ARG A 199 -20.50 27.44 -5.25
CA ARG A 199 -19.72 27.96 -4.13
C ARG A 199 -20.47 27.75 -2.82
N ASN A 200 -19.94 26.89 -1.96
CA ASN A 200 -20.46 26.62 -0.63
C ASN A 200 -19.61 27.32 0.43
N LEU A 201 -20.11 28.43 0.98
CA LEU A 201 -19.56 29.07 2.18
C LEU A 201 -20.34 28.67 3.44
N GLY A 202 -21.60 28.27 3.28
CA GLY A 202 -22.47 27.82 4.37
C GLY A 202 -22.42 26.32 4.61
N THR A 203 -23.59 25.68 4.68
CA THR A 203 -23.69 24.23 4.87
C THR A 203 -24.39 23.54 3.70
N PHE A 204 -23.77 22.53 3.13
CA PHE A 204 -24.34 21.62 2.14
C PHE A 204 -24.69 20.28 2.80
N TYR A 205 -25.89 19.76 2.54
CA TYR A 205 -26.32 18.43 2.96
C TYR A 205 -26.75 17.61 1.75
N LYS A 206 -26.24 16.39 1.66
CA LYS A 206 -26.84 15.29 0.91
C LYS A 206 -27.44 14.30 1.90
N GLN A 207 -28.76 14.15 1.90
CA GLN A 207 -29.50 13.39 2.90
C GLN A 207 -30.72 12.69 2.28
N GLU A 208 -31.40 11.82 3.04
CA GLU A 208 -32.63 11.08 2.69
C GLU A 208 -32.57 10.10 1.49
N SER A 209 -31.98 10.47 0.36
CA SER A 209 -31.85 9.57 -0.80
C SER A 209 -30.61 8.68 -0.69
N THR A 210 -30.72 7.42 -1.12
CA THR A 210 -29.63 6.42 -1.02
C THR A 210 -28.85 6.25 -2.32
N GLY A 211 -29.28 6.87 -3.42
CA GLY A 211 -28.57 6.81 -4.70
C GLY A 211 -27.42 7.82 -4.78
N SER A 212 -27.03 8.15 -6.01
CA SER A 212 -25.87 8.98 -6.30
C SER A 212 -26.29 10.38 -6.74
N THR A 213 -25.76 11.40 -6.07
CA THR A 213 -25.76 12.78 -6.56
C THR A 213 -24.43 13.08 -7.24
N LEU A 214 -24.49 13.69 -8.43
CA LEU A 214 -23.32 14.03 -9.23
C LEU A 214 -23.18 15.55 -9.35
N ILE A 215 -22.03 16.11 -8.93
CA ILE A 215 -21.65 17.50 -9.12
C ILE A 215 -20.50 17.56 -10.14
N ALA A 216 -20.79 18.00 -11.36
CA ALA A 216 -19.84 18.06 -12.47
C ALA A 216 -19.38 19.49 -12.81
N CYS A 217 -19.92 20.51 -12.15
CA CYS A 217 -19.42 21.89 -12.20
C CYS A 217 -18.22 22.08 -11.26
N GLU A 218 -17.55 23.23 -11.34
CA GLU A 218 -16.50 23.56 -10.38
C GLU A 218 -17.13 23.72 -8.99
N TYR A 219 -16.59 23.02 -7.99
CA TYR A 219 -17.09 23.06 -6.63
C TYR A 219 -16.07 23.73 -5.70
N PHE A 220 -16.45 24.83 -5.08
CA PHE A 220 -15.64 25.54 -4.10
C PHE A 220 -16.28 25.41 -2.71
N ASN A 221 -15.57 24.81 -1.76
CA ASN A 221 -16.05 24.58 -0.41
C ASN A 221 -15.21 25.36 0.61
N ALA A 222 -15.74 26.48 1.09
CA ALA A 222 -15.20 27.22 2.24
C ALA A 222 -16.05 27.01 3.51
N GLY A 223 -17.20 26.35 3.37
CA GLY A 223 -18.09 25.97 4.46
C GLY A 223 -18.06 24.47 4.78
N LYS A 224 -19.21 23.94 5.18
CA LYS A 224 -19.37 22.53 5.59
C LYS A 224 -20.13 21.76 4.53
N SER A 225 -19.68 20.56 4.21
CA SER A 225 -20.36 19.65 3.31
C SER A 225 -20.56 18.30 3.99
N TYR A 226 -21.81 17.97 4.29
CA TYR A 226 -22.23 16.76 4.96
C TYR A 226 -22.87 15.78 3.97
N LEU A 227 -22.30 14.58 3.90
CA LEU A 227 -22.88 13.43 3.21
C LEU A 227 -23.46 12.49 4.27
N LEU A 228 -24.78 12.47 4.39
CA LEU A 228 -25.48 11.66 5.40
C LEU A 228 -25.98 10.33 4.84
N THR A 229 -26.26 10.26 3.53
CA THR A 229 -26.78 9.05 2.86
C THR A 229 -26.32 8.94 1.41
N GLY A 230 -26.15 7.71 0.92
CA GLY A 230 -25.88 7.43 -0.48
C GLY A 230 -24.49 7.88 -0.94
N SER A 231 -24.37 8.25 -2.21
CA SER A 231 -23.09 8.65 -2.81
C SER A 231 -23.10 10.11 -3.27
N LEU A 232 -22.00 10.83 -3.01
CA LEU A 232 -21.74 12.15 -3.57
C LEU A 232 -20.48 12.09 -4.42
N LYS A 233 -20.65 12.31 -5.72
CA LYS A 233 -19.56 12.26 -6.70
C LYS A 233 -19.29 13.64 -7.28
N PHE A 234 -18.05 14.09 -7.17
CA PHE A 234 -17.55 15.28 -7.83
C PHE A 234 -16.83 14.92 -9.13
N ALA A 235 -17.45 15.20 -10.28
CA ALA A 235 -16.85 15.01 -11.61
C ALA A 235 -16.32 16.32 -12.22
N GLY A 236 -16.53 17.46 -11.57
CA GLY A 236 -15.85 18.72 -11.83
C GLY A 236 -14.75 18.99 -10.80
N PRO A 237 -13.88 19.98 -11.02
CA PRO A 237 -12.78 20.27 -10.11
C PRO A 237 -13.30 20.74 -8.74
N VAL A 238 -12.61 20.32 -7.68
CA VAL A 238 -12.95 20.66 -6.30
C VAL A 238 -11.81 21.40 -5.63
N VAL A 239 -12.12 22.54 -5.01
CA VAL A 239 -11.24 23.22 -4.06
C VAL A 239 -11.92 23.19 -2.69
N ASN A 240 -11.25 22.57 -1.71
CA ASN A 240 -11.71 22.47 -0.34
C ASN A 240 -10.84 23.32 0.60
N GLU A 241 -11.45 24.30 1.26
CA GLU A 241 -10.81 25.14 2.27
C GLU A 241 -11.34 24.85 3.68
N SER A 242 -12.28 23.93 3.83
CA SER A 242 -12.95 23.63 5.09
C SER A 242 -13.41 22.16 5.13
N LEU A 243 -14.64 21.85 5.51
CA LEU A 243 -15.05 20.50 5.91
C LEU A 243 -15.79 19.72 4.83
N PHE A 244 -15.32 18.50 4.56
CA PHE A 244 -16.14 17.38 4.09
C PHE A 244 -16.30 16.37 5.21
N GLU A 245 -17.55 16.02 5.53
CA GLU A 245 -17.89 15.00 6.51
C GLU A 245 -18.88 13.99 5.92
N ALA A 246 -18.58 12.70 6.04
CA ALA A 246 -19.38 11.62 5.48
C ALA A 246 -19.72 10.56 6.55
N SER A 247 -21.00 10.17 6.61
CA SER A 247 -21.55 9.22 7.58
C SER A 247 -21.26 7.76 7.22
N GLU A 248 -21.65 6.83 8.08
CA GLU A 248 -21.65 5.40 7.77
C GLU A 248 -22.49 5.11 6.50
N ASP A 249 -22.18 4.04 5.77
CA ASP A 249 -22.86 3.63 4.53
C ASP A 249 -22.88 4.67 3.38
N THR A 250 -21.96 5.64 3.40
CA THR A 250 -21.83 6.66 2.35
C THR A 250 -20.60 6.48 1.47
N ILE A 251 -20.61 7.02 0.25
CA ILE A 251 -19.42 7.05 -0.62
C ILE A 251 -19.17 8.48 -1.08
N LEU A 252 -18.02 9.04 -0.68
CA LEU A 252 -17.53 10.32 -1.17
C LEU A 252 -16.52 10.08 -2.28
N GLU A 253 -16.81 10.51 -3.51
CA GLU A 253 -15.93 10.29 -4.66
C GLU A 253 -15.49 11.61 -5.31
N PHE A 254 -14.18 11.78 -5.46
CA PHE A 254 -13.54 12.84 -6.24
C PHE A 254 -13.02 12.24 -7.55
N ALA A 255 -13.77 12.45 -8.64
CA ALA A 255 -13.52 11.90 -9.98
C ALA A 255 -12.88 12.92 -10.95
N HIS A 256 -12.46 14.08 -10.44
CA HIS A 256 -11.72 15.11 -11.17
C HIS A 256 -10.55 15.62 -10.31
N ALA A 257 -9.92 16.73 -10.70
CA ALA A 257 -8.93 17.44 -9.88
C ALA A 257 -9.52 17.78 -8.50
N PHE A 258 -8.75 17.48 -7.45
CA PHE A 258 -9.08 17.82 -6.08
C PHE A 258 -7.91 18.56 -5.44
N GLU A 259 -8.20 19.67 -4.77
CA GLU A 259 -7.22 20.41 -3.99
C GLU A 259 -7.81 20.75 -2.62
N SER A 260 -7.01 20.55 -1.58
CA SER A 260 -7.34 20.99 -0.23
C SER A 260 -6.25 21.88 0.36
N THR A 261 -6.65 22.81 1.23
CA THR A 261 -5.74 23.69 1.97
C THR A 261 -5.42 23.11 3.34
N HIS A 262 -4.46 23.68 4.06
CA HIS A 262 -4.09 23.21 5.40
C HIS A 262 -5.21 23.34 6.45
N ASN A 263 -6.24 24.16 6.19
CA ASN A 263 -7.40 24.33 7.08
C ASN A 263 -8.54 23.37 6.75
N ALA A 264 -8.41 22.64 5.65
CA ALA A 264 -9.41 21.73 5.18
C ALA A 264 -9.43 20.44 6.03
N SER A 265 -10.54 19.72 5.95
CA SER A 265 -10.68 18.40 6.54
C SER A 265 -11.54 17.50 5.66
N ILE A 266 -11.13 16.24 5.57
CA ILE A 266 -11.91 15.14 4.99
C ILE A 266 -12.08 14.10 6.08
N THR A 267 -13.27 14.02 6.64
CA THR A 267 -13.62 13.03 7.67
C THR A 267 -14.72 12.12 7.13
N SER A 268 -14.49 10.81 7.13
CA SER A 268 -15.50 9.85 6.68
C SER A 268 -15.55 8.65 7.61
N LEU A 269 -16.76 8.26 8.03
CA LEU A 269 -16.98 6.99 8.72
C LEU A 269 -17.02 5.81 7.74
N ASN A 270 -17.17 6.07 6.44
CA ASN A 270 -17.21 5.05 5.39
C ASN A 270 -16.15 5.28 4.30
N ASP A 271 -16.50 5.24 3.02
CA ASP A 271 -15.53 5.15 1.92
C ASP A 271 -15.24 6.51 1.27
N VAL A 272 -13.97 6.73 0.95
CA VAL A 272 -13.50 7.89 0.15
C VAL A 272 -12.72 7.41 -1.07
N HIS A 273 -13.11 7.89 -2.25
CA HIS A 273 -12.53 7.50 -3.53
C HIS A 273 -11.90 8.68 -4.26
N PHE A 274 -10.66 8.53 -4.71
CA PHE A 274 -10.01 9.44 -5.67
C PHE A 274 -9.80 8.70 -6.98
N SER A 275 -10.59 9.02 -8.01
CA SER A 275 -10.75 8.15 -9.19
C SER A 275 -10.41 8.82 -10.53
N SER A 276 -10.00 10.09 -10.54
CA SER A 276 -9.70 10.86 -11.76
C SER A 276 -8.51 10.31 -12.54
N PRO A 277 -8.66 9.76 -13.76
CA PRO A 277 -7.53 9.22 -14.53
C PRO A 277 -6.64 10.30 -15.16
N SER A 278 -7.04 11.58 -15.08
CA SER A 278 -6.38 12.68 -15.80
C SER A 278 -5.80 13.75 -14.87
N PHE A 279 -6.36 13.88 -13.67
CA PHE A 279 -6.03 14.97 -12.75
C PHE A 279 -5.56 14.44 -11.40
N PRO A 280 -4.64 15.16 -10.74
CA PRO A 280 -4.17 14.79 -9.41
C PRO A 280 -5.20 15.14 -8.31
N ALA A 281 -5.03 14.53 -7.16
CA ALA A 281 -5.64 14.92 -5.90
C ALA A 281 -4.54 15.41 -4.92
N GLU A 282 -4.61 16.67 -4.54
CA GLU A 282 -3.65 17.34 -3.64
C GLU A 282 -4.29 17.48 -2.24
N ILE A 283 -3.82 16.66 -1.29
CA ILE A 283 -4.40 16.54 0.05
C ILE A 283 -3.53 17.30 1.06
N ARG A 284 -4.18 18.18 1.85
CA ARG A 284 -3.63 18.95 2.97
C ARG A 284 -4.67 19.04 4.08
N GLY A 285 -4.24 19.44 5.28
CA GLY A 285 -5.12 19.51 6.44
C GLY A 285 -5.47 18.12 6.95
N ILE A 286 -6.63 17.96 7.57
CA ILE A 286 -6.99 16.70 8.25
C ILE A 286 -7.50 15.66 7.26
N TYR A 287 -6.93 14.46 7.31
CA TYR A 287 -7.46 13.28 6.62
C TYR A 287 -7.78 12.16 7.62
N SER A 288 -9.06 11.80 7.76
CA SER A 288 -9.53 10.76 8.67
C SER A 288 -10.66 9.94 8.05
N VAL A 289 -10.33 8.80 7.45
CA VAL A 289 -11.30 7.86 6.88
C VAL A 289 -11.31 6.58 7.71
N LYS A 290 -12.48 6.06 8.07
CA LYS A 290 -12.58 4.88 8.95
C LYS A 290 -12.72 3.55 8.22
N ASN A 291 -13.48 3.48 7.13
CA ASN A 291 -13.69 2.22 6.43
C ASN A 291 -12.63 1.99 5.33
N SER A 292 -12.74 2.68 4.19
CA SER A 292 -11.80 2.48 3.08
C SER A 292 -11.43 3.75 2.33
N THR A 293 -10.14 3.84 1.99
CA THR A 293 -9.62 4.79 1.01
C THR A 293 -9.29 4.04 -0.28
N THR A 294 -9.92 4.45 -1.39
CA THR A 294 -9.60 3.92 -2.72
C THR A 294 -8.91 4.98 -3.58
N LEU A 295 -7.68 4.70 -3.98
CA LEU A 295 -6.86 5.53 -4.86
C LEU A 295 -6.79 4.83 -6.22
N SER A 296 -7.53 5.36 -7.19
CA SER A 296 -7.54 4.83 -8.56
C SER A 296 -7.47 5.85 -9.68
N GLY A 297 -7.16 7.09 -9.32
CA GLY A 297 -6.92 8.16 -10.27
C GLY A 297 -5.52 8.13 -10.86
N LYS A 298 -5.08 9.26 -11.39
CA LYS A 298 -3.74 9.48 -11.94
C LYS A 298 -2.70 9.51 -10.83
N GLU A 299 -2.94 10.36 -9.84
CA GLU A 299 -2.00 10.69 -8.78
C GLU A 299 -2.74 11.24 -7.55
N THR A 300 -2.33 10.81 -6.37
CA THR A 300 -2.81 11.34 -5.08
C THR A 300 -1.61 11.69 -4.22
N ILE A 301 -1.56 12.91 -3.70
CA ILE A 301 -0.42 13.43 -2.96
C ILE A 301 -0.90 13.89 -1.60
N PHE A 302 -0.46 13.20 -0.55
CA PHE A 302 -0.52 13.69 0.82
C PHE A 302 0.71 14.55 1.05
N HIS A 303 0.50 15.87 1.19
CA HIS A 303 1.59 16.82 1.42
C HIS A 303 2.04 16.80 2.89
N PRO A 304 3.22 17.35 3.22
CA PRO A 304 3.70 17.50 4.60
C PRO A 304 2.74 18.26 5.52
N GLU A 305 1.88 19.12 4.98
CA GLU A 305 0.84 19.80 5.77
C GLU A 305 -0.44 18.95 5.99
N THR A 306 -0.38 17.63 5.74
CA THR A 306 -1.49 16.72 6.02
C THR A 306 -1.38 16.14 7.43
N ASP A 307 -2.38 16.40 8.25
CA ASP A 307 -2.58 15.65 9.49
C ASP A 307 -3.29 14.32 9.15
N LEU A 308 -2.50 13.29 8.83
CA LEU A 308 -3.02 11.95 8.50
C LEU A 308 -3.39 11.18 9.77
N ILE A 309 -4.66 11.25 10.15
CA ILE A 309 -5.18 10.58 11.37
C ILE A 309 -5.54 9.13 11.08
N ASP A 310 -6.21 8.85 9.96
CA ASP A 310 -6.68 7.52 9.60
C ASP A 310 -6.82 7.40 8.08
N ILE A 311 -6.23 6.34 7.51
CA ILE A 311 -6.31 6.02 6.07
C ILE A 311 -7.44 5.04 5.76
N GLY A 312 -8.12 4.50 6.78
CA GLY A 312 -9.14 3.47 6.69
C GLY A 312 -8.62 2.08 7.04
N GLN A 313 -9.54 1.19 7.39
CA GLN A 313 -9.25 -0.24 7.56
C GLN A 313 -8.69 -0.84 6.27
N THR A 314 -9.28 -0.51 5.12
CA THR A 314 -8.79 -0.98 3.81
C THR A 314 -8.24 0.18 2.99
N LEU A 315 -6.96 0.09 2.60
CA LEU A 315 -6.35 0.96 1.60
C LEU A 315 -6.25 0.20 0.28
N LEU A 316 -6.97 0.67 -0.74
CA LEU A 316 -6.94 0.10 -2.09
C LEU A 316 -6.23 1.06 -3.05
N ILE A 317 -5.11 0.62 -3.61
CA ILE A 317 -4.34 1.39 -4.60
C ILE A 317 -4.36 0.59 -5.90
N ARG A 318 -5.14 1.06 -6.86
CA ARG A 318 -5.30 0.41 -8.17
C ARG A 318 -5.20 1.46 -9.24
N ARG A 319 -4.26 1.35 -10.18
CA ARG A 319 -4.03 2.38 -11.22
C ARG A 319 -3.54 3.71 -10.61
N GLY A 320 -2.53 4.31 -11.25
CA GLY A 320 -1.95 5.58 -10.81
C GLY A 320 -1.00 5.48 -9.62
N LYS A 321 -0.71 6.63 -9.02
CA LYS A 321 0.35 6.79 -8.02
C LYS A 321 -0.18 7.43 -6.76
N VAL A 322 0.36 7.04 -5.62
CA VAL A 322 0.20 7.76 -4.36
C VAL A 322 1.55 8.20 -3.82
N HIS A 323 1.61 9.42 -3.30
CA HIS A 323 2.74 9.95 -2.54
C HIS A 323 2.30 10.18 -1.10
N PHE A 324 2.83 9.40 -0.18
CA PHE A 324 2.66 9.63 1.26
C PHE A 324 3.86 10.44 1.77
N ASN A 325 3.65 11.75 1.97
CA ASN A 325 4.65 12.68 2.52
C ASN A 325 4.09 13.49 3.69
N ALA A 326 3.11 12.97 4.41
CA ALA A 326 2.47 13.61 5.55
C ALA A 326 3.37 13.68 6.80
N GLU A 327 4.58 13.10 6.74
CA GLU A 327 5.48 12.94 7.89
C GLU A 327 4.87 12.05 9.01
N GLU A 328 3.84 11.28 8.66
CA GLU A 328 3.05 10.42 9.56
C GLU A 328 3.09 8.96 9.10
N LYS A 329 2.84 8.02 10.02
CA LYS A 329 2.79 6.58 9.67
C LYS A 329 1.43 6.21 9.07
N VAL A 330 1.42 5.59 7.90
CA VAL A 330 0.22 5.04 7.23
C VAL A 330 -0.07 3.64 7.79
N THR A 331 -1.24 3.43 8.43
CA THR A 331 -1.51 2.19 9.19
C THR A 331 -2.83 1.44 8.88
N PRO A 332 -3.05 1.00 7.62
CA PRO A 332 -4.24 0.23 7.27
C PRO A 332 -4.24 -1.16 7.93
N GLN A 333 -5.43 -1.77 8.07
CA GLN A 333 -5.52 -3.20 8.37
C GLN A 333 -5.11 -4.00 7.14
N ASP A 334 -5.76 -3.70 6.01
CA ASP A 334 -5.55 -4.37 4.75
C ASP A 334 -5.07 -3.39 3.68
N LEU A 335 -4.05 -3.77 2.93
CA LEU A 335 -3.55 -3.03 1.77
C LEU A 335 -3.65 -3.90 0.53
N LEU A 336 -4.32 -3.38 -0.50
CA LEU A 336 -4.44 -4.02 -1.80
C LEU A 336 -3.74 -3.14 -2.84
N LEU A 337 -2.58 -3.56 -3.31
CA LEU A 337 -1.82 -2.87 -4.35
C LEU A 337 -1.92 -3.67 -5.64
N THR A 338 -2.73 -3.21 -6.60
CA THR A 338 -3.06 -3.96 -7.82
C THR A 338 -3.09 -3.07 -9.06
N GLU A 339 -3.30 -3.66 -10.24
CA GLU A 339 -3.60 -2.94 -11.49
C GLU A 339 -2.67 -1.75 -11.79
N LYS A 340 -1.35 -1.96 -11.68
CA LYS A 340 -0.31 -0.93 -11.89
C LYS A 340 -0.32 0.25 -10.91
N GLY A 341 -0.91 0.08 -9.73
CA GLY A 341 -0.79 1.02 -8.62
C GLY A 341 0.68 1.23 -8.22
N GLN A 342 1.00 2.45 -7.79
CA GLN A 342 2.35 2.84 -7.38
C GLN A 342 2.32 3.53 -6.02
N ILE A 343 3.17 3.09 -5.10
CA ILE A 343 3.41 3.74 -3.81
C ILE A 343 4.75 4.45 -3.87
N LEU A 344 4.74 5.74 -3.54
CA LEU A 344 5.90 6.62 -3.42
C LEU A 344 5.78 7.44 -2.13
N GLY A 345 6.78 8.30 -1.90
CA GLY A 345 6.85 9.17 -0.74
C GLY A 345 7.70 8.61 0.41
N SER A 346 7.93 9.42 1.42
CA SER A 346 8.85 9.15 2.54
C SER A 346 8.19 8.46 3.72
N ASP A 347 6.86 8.50 3.83
CA ASP A 347 6.17 8.03 5.02
C ASP A 347 6.34 6.51 5.25
N PRO A 348 6.49 6.07 6.52
CA PRO A 348 6.42 4.65 6.86
C PRO A 348 5.00 4.10 6.66
N ILE A 349 4.91 2.86 6.17
CA ILE A 349 3.65 2.13 5.97
C ILE A 349 3.70 0.86 6.81
N GLU A 350 2.68 0.61 7.63
CA GLU A 350 2.55 -0.60 8.45
C GLU A 350 1.20 -1.26 8.18
N VAL A 351 1.22 -2.43 7.55
CA VAL A 351 0.02 -3.21 7.24
C VAL A 351 -0.19 -4.25 8.32
N ARG A 352 -1.33 -4.18 9.01
CA ARG A 352 -1.55 -4.92 10.26
C ARG A 352 -2.13 -6.31 10.09
N ASN A 353 -2.83 -6.57 8.99
CA ASN A 353 -3.52 -7.83 8.75
C ASN A 353 -3.12 -8.49 7.42
N TYR A 354 -3.46 -7.88 6.28
CA TYR A 354 -3.21 -8.50 4.98
C TYR A 354 -2.72 -7.50 3.92
N PHE A 355 -1.60 -7.83 3.27
CA PHE A 355 -1.09 -7.10 2.13
C PHE A 355 -1.12 -7.97 0.87
N LEU A 356 -1.93 -7.58 -0.12
CA LEU A 356 -1.83 -8.12 -1.47
C LEU A 356 -0.90 -7.23 -2.29
N TRP A 357 0.28 -7.74 -2.59
CA TRP A 357 1.15 -7.16 -3.60
C TRP A 357 0.79 -7.80 -4.95
N GLY A 358 0.18 -7.04 -5.85
CA GLY A 358 -0.18 -7.47 -7.21
C GLY A 358 0.91 -7.17 -8.25
N ASN A 359 1.05 -8.04 -9.24
CA ASN A 359 2.02 -7.91 -10.34
C ASN A 359 1.82 -6.59 -11.12
N GLY A 360 2.87 -6.10 -11.78
CA GLY A 360 2.88 -4.82 -12.50
C GLY A 360 2.83 -3.55 -11.64
N THR A 361 2.88 -3.67 -10.32
CA THR A 361 2.83 -2.53 -9.38
C THR A 361 4.22 -2.10 -8.94
N SER A 362 4.34 -0.90 -8.35
CA SER A 362 5.62 -0.40 -7.85
C SER A 362 5.55 0.12 -6.42
N ILE A 363 6.57 -0.16 -5.63
CA ILE A 363 6.77 0.40 -4.30
C ILE A 363 8.14 1.09 -4.28
N GLY A 364 8.17 2.36 -3.90
CA GLY A 364 9.42 3.05 -3.63
C GLY A 364 9.31 4.25 -2.68
N GLY A 365 10.36 5.07 -2.67
CA GLY A 365 10.54 6.19 -1.73
C GLY A 365 11.15 5.75 -0.38
N GLU A 366 11.82 6.68 0.32
CA GLU A 366 12.81 6.40 1.38
C GLU A 366 12.27 5.79 2.69
N GLY A 367 10.95 5.62 2.83
CA GLY A 367 10.32 5.11 4.04
C GLY A 367 10.57 3.61 4.32
N THR A 368 9.88 3.08 5.32
CA THR A 368 9.79 1.63 5.58
C THR A 368 8.42 1.12 5.21
N PHE A 369 8.35 -0.07 4.64
CA PHE A 369 7.12 -0.84 4.49
C PHE A 369 7.18 -2.02 5.47
N HIS A 370 6.21 -2.13 6.38
CA HIS A 370 6.21 -3.12 7.45
C HIS A 370 4.99 -4.02 7.34
N ASN A 371 5.21 -5.30 7.06
CA ASN A 371 4.21 -6.35 7.14
C ASN A 371 4.20 -6.98 8.52
N ILE A 372 3.07 -6.86 9.23
CA ILE A 372 2.91 -7.44 10.58
C ILE A 372 2.47 -8.89 10.54
N ARG A 373 1.63 -9.28 9.57
CA ARG A 373 0.94 -10.57 9.60
C ARG A 373 1.08 -11.37 8.33
N MET A 374 0.56 -10.88 7.21
CA MET A 374 0.59 -11.64 5.96
C MET A 374 0.74 -10.72 4.75
N THR A 375 1.70 -11.05 3.89
CA THR A 375 1.85 -10.49 2.56
C THR A 375 1.80 -11.62 1.53
N GLU A 376 0.99 -11.44 0.50
CA GLU A 376 0.97 -12.30 -0.67
C GLU A 376 1.46 -11.53 -1.91
N MET A 377 2.58 -11.97 -2.49
CA MET A 377 3.05 -11.53 -3.80
C MET A 377 2.52 -12.49 -4.86
N ALA A 378 1.33 -12.18 -5.38
CA ALA A 378 0.61 -13.01 -6.34
C ALA A 378 0.34 -12.32 -7.68
N ARG A 379 0.05 -13.12 -8.72
CA ARG A 379 -0.51 -12.62 -9.97
C ARG A 379 -2.01 -12.37 -9.75
N VAL A 380 -2.42 -11.10 -9.80
CA VAL A 380 -3.79 -10.67 -9.53
C VAL A 380 -4.53 -10.33 -10.82
N ASP A 381 -3.80 -10.03 -11.89
CA ASP A 381 -4.36 -9.72 -13.20
C ASP A 381 -3.71 -10.57 -14.31
N LYS A 382 -4.06 -10.27 -15.57
CA LYS A 382 -3.49 -10.93 -16.74
C LYS A 382 -2.12 -10.36 -17.16
N THR A 383 -1.58 -9.37 -16.45
CA THR A 383 -0.30 -8.77 -16.83
C THR A 383 0.86 -9.73 -16.54
N SER A 384 1.87 -9.69 -17.39
CA SER A 384 3.17 -10.31 -17.11
C SER A 384 4.18 -9.29 -16.62
N GLU A 385 3.78 -8.03 -16.42
CA GLU A 385 4.68 -6.98 -15.94
C GLU A 385 5.20 -7.31 -14.53
N PRO A 386 6.52 -7.16 -14.30
CA PRO A 386 7.11 -7.41 -13.00
C PRO A 386 6.67 -6.35 -11.99
N ARG A 387 6.75 -6.70 -10.71
CA ARG A 387 6.74 -5.71 -9.62
C ARG A 387 8.01 -4.87 -9.73
N VAL A 388 7.94 -3.64 -9.23
CA VAL A 388 9.12 -2.80 -9.06
C VAL A 388 9.26 -2.46 -7.57
N PHE A 389 10.45 -2.62 -7.02
CA PHE A 389 10.77 -2.28 -5.65
C PHE A 389 12.10 -1.54 -5.59
N GLY A 390 12.14 -0.37 -4.95
CA GLY A 390 13.35 0.44 -4.97
C GLY A 390 13.34 1.59 -3.98
N ASN A 391 14.51 1.95 -3.46
CA ASN A 391 14.67 3.08 -2.53
C ASN A 391 13.80 2.99 -1.26
N ARG A 392 13.32 1.79 -0.87
CA ARG A 392 12.49 1.55 0.32
C ARG A 392 12.96 0.27 1.01
N SER A 393 12.79 0.18 2.32
CA SER A 393 12.99 -1.07 3.08
C SER A 393 11.67 -1.80 3.29
N PHE A 394 11.68 -3.13 3.17
CA PHE A 394 10.52 -3.98 3.46
C PHE A 394 10.84 -4.85 4.68
N VAL A 395 10.17 -4.62 5.80
CA VAL A 395 10.27 -5.42 7.02
C VAL A 395 9.11 -6.42 7.05
N ASN A 396 9.43 -7.70 7.15
CA ASN A 396 8.47 -8.77 7.34
C ASN A 396 8.61 -9.32 8.76
N SER A 397 7.58 -9.11 9.60
CA SER A 397 7.48 -9.71 10.94
C SER A 397 6.42 -10.83 11.02
N GLY A 398 5.80 -11.16 9.89
CA GLY A 398 4.80 -12.24 9.77
C GLY A 398 5.16 -13.20 8.66
N GLN A 399 4.19 -13.51 7.81
CA GLN A 399 4.39 -14.35 6.63
C GLN A 399 4.47 -13.50 5.35
N LEU A 400 5.52 -13.68 4.56
CA LEU A 400 5.66 -13.17 3.21
C LEU A 400 5.67 -14.36 2.24
N ILE A 401 4.67 -14.47 1.38
CA ILE A 401 4.58 -15.53 0.37
C ILE A 401 4.80 -14.94 -1.00
N TRP A 402 5.83 -15.41 -1.69
CA TRP A 402 6.07 -15.11 -3.10
C TRP A 402 5.74 -16.32 -3.97
N SER A 403 4.49 -16.35 -4.44
CA SER A 403 3.95 -17.46 -5.22
C SER A 403 4.06 -17.22 -6.73
N ALA A 404 4.00 -15.96 -7.19
CA ALA A 404 4.07 -15.67 -8.61
C ALA A 404 4.45 -14.22 -8.97
N GLY A 405 4.97 -14.08 -10.21
CA GLY A 405 5.28 -12.80 -10.85
C GLY A 405 6.68 -12.31 -10.49
N ASP A 406 7.38 -11.73 -11.46
CA ASP A 406 8.77 -11.31 -11.30
C ASP A 406 8.90 -10.00 -10.49
N LEU A 407 10.10 -9.73 -9.98
CA LEU A 407 10.43 -8.53 -9.21
C LEU A 407 11.67 -7.84 -9.78
N ILE A 408 11.53 -6.58 -10.18
CA ILE A 408 12.66 -5.70 -10.47
C ILE A 408 12.99 -4.92 -9.20
N ALA A 409 14.22 -5.09 -8.72
CA ALA A 409 14.75 -4.38 -7.56
C ALA A 409 15.74 -3.30 -8.00
N PHE A 410 15.61 -2.09 -7.47
CA PHE A 410 16.56 -0.99 -7.69
C PHE A 410 17.58 -0.91 -6.55
N GLU A 411 18.59 -0.04 -6.71
CA GLU A 411 19.61 0.24 -5.70
C GLU A 411 18.96 0.54 -4.34
N ASN A 412 19.57 0.04 -3.25
CA ASN A 412 19.10 0.15 -1.86
C ASN A 412 17.79 -0.57 -1.49
N ALA A 413 17.17 -1.32 -2.40
CA ALA A 413 16.07 -2.21 -2.01
C ALA A 413 16.56 -3.25 -0.98
N SER A 414 15.83 -3.37 0.12
CA SER A 414 16.11 -4.36 1.16
C SER A 414 14.84 -5.05 1.63
N ILE A 415 14.93 -6.36 1.85
CA ILE A 415 13.90 -7.17 2.51
C ILE A 415 14.52 -7.70 3.80
N ILE A 416 13.89 -7.41 4.92
CA ILE A 416 14.28 -7.84 6.27
C ILE A 416 13.22 -8.84 6.72
N ASN A 417 13.62 -10.10 6.91
CA ASN A 417 12.76 -11.14 7.47
C ASN A 417 13.14 -11.33 8.94
N ASP A 418 12.33 -10.78 9.84
CA ASP A 418 12.59 -10.76 11.28
C ASP A 418 12.63 -12.17 11.87
N ILE A 419 13.11 -12.25 13.11
CA ILE A 419 12.99 -13.47 13.92
C ILE A 419 11.52 -13.93 14.00
N ASP A 420 11.30 -15.24 13.96
CA ASP A 420 9.99 -15.91 13.89
C ASP A 420 9.15 -15.63 12.62
N ALA A 421 9.59 -14.71 11.74
CA ALA A 421 8.93 -14.45 10.48
C ALA A 421 9.28 -15.51 9.41
N VAL A 422 8.37 -15.71 8.47
CA VAL A 422 8.53 -16.66 7.36
C VAL A 422 8.50 -15.91 6.04
N PHE A 423 9.56 -16.03 5.26
CA PHE A 423 9.58 -15.66 3.84
C PHE A 423 9.58 -16.95 3.01
N SER A 424 8.46 -17.26 2.37
CA SER A 424 8.28 -18.45 1.53
C SER A 424 8.25 -18.08 0.05
N ILE A 425 9.12 -18.68 -0.75
CA ILE A 425 9.19 -18.53 -2.21
C ILE A 425 8.74 -19.86 -2.83
N GLN A 426 7.61 -19.84 -3.54
CA GLN A 426 6.84 -21.05 -3.88
C GLN A 426 6.59 -21.25 -5.37
N GLY A 427 7.19 -20.44 -6.26
CA GLY A 427 6.96 -20.57 -7.70
C GLY A 427 8.19 -20.24 -8.53
N ASN A 428 8.07 -20.40 -9.85
CA ASN A 428 9.07 -19.94 -10.82
C ASN A 428 9.07 -18.41 -10.86
N VAL A 429 9.93 -17.83 -10.03
CA VAL A 429 10.03 -16.38 -9.87
C VAL A 429 11.46 -15.93 -10.16
N ARG A 430 11.55 -14.79 -10.83
CA ARG A 430 12.81 -14.10 -11.03
C ARG A 430 12.82 -12.77 -10.30
N SER A 431 13.95 -12.47 -9.66
CA SER A 431 14.29 -11.11 -9.30
C SER A 431 15.52 -10.61 -10.03
N THR A 432 15.38 -9.45 -10.65
CA THR A 432 16.47 -8.78 -11.39
C THR A 432 16.86 -7.50 -10.67
N ALA A 433 18.16 -7.29 -10.48
CA ALA A 433 18.71 -6.04 -9.96
C ALA A 433 18.91 -5.07 -11.14
N PHE A 434 18.21 -3.94 -11.13
CA PHE A 434 18.29 -2.97 -12.21
C PHE A 434 19.42 -1.96 -11.96
N MET A 435 20.40 -1.93 -12.87
CA MET A 435 21.59 -1.05 -12.82
C MET A 435 22.34 -1.06 -11.46
N PRO A 436 22.68 -2.22 -10.88
CA PRO A 436 23.26 -2.26 -9.54
C PRO A 436 24.71 -1.77 -9.54
N LYS A 437 25.02 -0.74 -8.76
CA LYS A 437 26.37 -0.56 -8.20
C LYS A 437 26.64 -1.59 -7.10
N ALA A 438 25.57 -2.02 -6.42
CA ALA A 438 25.54 -3.11 -5.45
C ALA A 438 24.21 -3.87 -5.60
N TYR A 439 24.23 -5.19 -5.31
CA TYR A 439 23.01 -5.99 -5.29
C TYR A 439 22.07 -5.56 -4.14
N PRO A 440 20.74 -5.65 -4.32
CA PRO A 440 19.78 -5.50 -3.24
C PRO A 440 19.98 -6.59 -2.17
N GLN A 441 19.50 -6.35 -0.95
CA GLN A 441 19.81 -7.19 0.23
C GLN A 441 18.58 -7.93 0.77
N ILE A 442 18.68 -9.24 0.96
CA ILE A 442 17.78 -9.99 1.83
C ILE A 442 18.53 -10.26 3.14
N LEU A 443 17.99 -9.77 4.25
CA LEU A 443 18.48 -10.02 5.60
C LEU A 443 17.51 -10.98 6.28
N ASN A 444 17.96 -12.17 6.63
CA ASN A 444 17.11 -13.22 7.20
C ASN A 444 17.53 -13.59 8.63
N ASP A 445 16.69 -13.24 9.60
CA ASP A 445 16.79 -13.71 10.98
C ASP A 445 15.74 -14.80 11.29
N GLY A 446 14.65 -14.85 10.51
CA GLY A 446 13.61 -15.89 10.59
C GLY A 446 13.84 -17.11 9.71
N LEU A 447 12.76 -17.62 9.09
CA LEU A 447 12.78 -18.71 8.12
C LEU A 447 12.64 -18.18 6.69
N LEU A 448 13.65 -18.40 5.85
CA LEU A 448 13.56 -18.29 4.40
C LEU A 448 13.37 -19.68 3.80
N GLU A 449 12.21 -19.95 3.22
CA GLU A 449 11.87 -21.26 2.65
C GLU A 449 11.62 -21.16 1.14
N ILE A 450 12.30 -22.01 0.36
CA ILE A 450 12.11 -22.12 -1.09
C ILE A 450 11.54 -23.53 -1.36
N THR A 451 10.25 -23.62 -1.71
CA THR A 451 9.46 -24.88 -1.60
C THR A 451 9.18 -25.62 -2.89
N ASP A 452 8.91 -24.94 -4.01
CA ASP A 452 8.52 -25.57 -5.28
C ASP A 452 9.53 -25.21 -6.37
N MET A 453 10.52 -26.09 -6.56
CA MET A 453 11.67 -25.85 -7.43
C MET A 453 11.68 -26.79 -8.64
N ALA A 454 10.52 -27.32 -9.03
CA ALA A 454 10.34 -27.99 -10.32
C ALA A 454 10.72 -27.05 -11.49
N ASP A 455 10.66 -25.73 -11.24
CA ASP A 455 11.07 -24.66 -12.12
C ASP A 455 11.98 -23.65 -11.38
N ASN A 456 12.96 -23.08 -12.10
CA ASN A 456 14.14 -22.36 -11.57
C ASN A 456 13.81 -21.07 -10.79
N VAL A 457 14.26 -20.93 -9.54
CA VAL A 457 14.25 -19.65 -8.79
C VAL A 457 15.54 -18.88 -9.10
N ASP A 458 15.46 -17.63 -9.54
CA ASP A 458 16.63 -16.80 -9.86
C ASP A 458 16.58 -15.44 -9.18
N LEU A 459 17.46 -15.23 -8.20
CA LEU A 459 17.52 -14.04 -7.36
C LEU A 459 18.83 -13.28 -7.59
N GLU A 460 18.74 -12.10 -8.21
CA GLU A 460 19.81 -11.10 -8.23
C GLU A 460 19.88 -10.31 -6.92
N TRP A 461 20.05 -11.03 -5.81
CA TRP A 461 20.15 -10.47 -4.46
C TRP A 461 21.40 -11.00 -3.78
N ARG A 462 21.95 -10.19 -2.88
CA ARG A 462 22.83 -10.70 -1.82
C ARG A 462 21.96 -11.11 -0.65
N ILE A 463 22.18 -12.31 -0.14
CA ILE A 463 21.45 -12.85 1.00
C ILE A 463 22.41 -12.99 2.16
N GLN A 464 22.05 -12.41 3.31
CA GLN A 464 22.71 -12.65 4.58
C GLN A 464 21.71 -13.29 5.55
N SER A 465 22.11 -14.36 6.21
CA SER A 465 21.25 -15.08 7.14
C SER A 465 21.91 -15.30 8.49
N ASN A 466 21.17 -15.00 9.55
CA ASN A 466 21.36 -15.52 10.91
C ASN A 466 20.30 -16.58 11.26
N GLY A 467 19.21 -16.62 10.50
CA GLY A 467 18.11 -17.55 10.69
C GLY A 467 18.26 -18.87 9.93
N ARG A 468 17.13 -19.52 9.66
CA ARG A 468 17.06 -20.78 8.92
C ARG A 468 16.77 -20.52 7.45
N ILE A 469 17.54 -21.12 6.56
CA ILE A 469 17.22 -21.24 5.14
C ILE A 469 16.88 -22.68 4.84
N LYS A 470 15.76 -22.92 4.16
CA LYS A 470 15.35 -24.25 3.70
C LYS A 470 15.16 -24.24 2.19
N LEU A 471 15.90 -25.13 1.51
CA LEU A 471 15.85 -25.33 0.08
C LEU A 471 15.24 -26.72 -0.20
N SER A 472 14.14 -26.77 -0.94
CA SER A 472 13.55 -28.04 -1.38
C SER A 472 14.32 -28.62 -2.57
N ALA A 473 13.99 -29.82 -3.07
CA ALA A 473 14.71 -30.41 -4.22
C ALA A 473 14.53 -29.58 -5.51
N GLY A 474 15.63 -29.26 -6.23
CA GLY A 474 15.62 -28.46 -7.48
C GLY A 474 16.77 -27.44 -7.58
N ARG A 475 16.65 -26.41 -8.45
CA ARG A 475 17.70 -25.39 -8.66
C ARG A 475 17.30 -24.00 -8.13
N VAL A 476 18.20 -23.35 -7.37
CA VAL A 476 18.08 -21.95 -6.91
C VAL A 476 19.33 -21.18 -7.31
N ALA A 477 19.18 -20.03 -7.96
CA ALA A 477 20.27 -19.11 -8.21
C ALA A 477 20.21 -17.89 -7.27
N VAL A 478 21.32 -17.63 -6.56
CA VAL A 478 21.53 -16.43 -5.74
C VAL A 478 22.77 -15.72 -6.26
N ARG A 479 22.57 -14.74 -7.14
CA ARG A 479 23.65 -14.14 -7.94
C ARG A 479 24.48 -13.11 -7.19
N GLY A 480 23.97 -12.52 -6.10
CA GLY A 480 24.70 -11.55 -5.28
C GLY A 480 25.59 -12.16 -4.19
N GLY A 481 25.59 -13.49 -4.07
CA GLY A 481 26.29 -14.24 -3.03
C GLY A 481 25.39 -14.55 -1.82
N LEU A 482 25.71 -15.64 -1.13
CA LEU A 482 25.05 -16.06 0.11
C LEU A 482 26.05 -16.03 1.26
N LYS A 483 25.70 -15.34 2.35
CA LYS A 483 26.48 -15.32 3.59
C LYS A 483 25.67 -15.87 4.75
N LEU A 484 26.19 -16.91 5.39
CA LEU A 484 25.65 -17.47 6.62
C LEU A 484 26.50 -16.96 7.79
N THR A 485 25.91 -16.08 8.59
CA THR A 485 26.58 -15.54 9.78
C THR A 485 26.31 -16.38 11.02
N SER A 486 25.10 -16.96 11.11
CA SER A 486 24.66 -17.96 12.08
C SER A 486 23.52 -18.78 11.48
N GLY A 487 22.95 -19.72 12.24
CA GLY A 487 21.70 -20.39 11.87
C GLY A 487 21.91 -21.70 11.10
N GLN A 488 20.94 -22.07 10.27
CA GLN A 488 20.89 -23.39 9.63
C GLN A 488 20.54 -23.29 8.14
N LEU A 489 21.26 -24.02 7.29
CA LEU A 489 20.89 -24.29 5.90
C LEU A 489 20.44 -25.75 5.78
N VAL A 490 19.20 -25.97 5.36
CA VAL A 490 18.62 -27.30 5.18
C VAL A 490 18.31 -27.52 3.71
N SER A 491 18.73 -28.66 3.17
CA SER A 491 18.51 -29.00 1.76
C SER A 491 18.16 -30.48 1.57
N ASP A 492 17.15 -30.76 0.76
CA ASP A 492 16.77 -32.12 0.36
C ASP A 492 17.20 -32.40 -1.09
N GLY A 493 18.50 -32.34 -1.37
CA GLY A 493 19.05 -32.60 -2.71
C GLY A 493 18.96 -31.41 -3.68
N SER A 494 18.98 -30.17 -3.17
CA SER A 494 18.96 -28.97 -4.01
C SER A 494 20.32 -28.65 -4.66
N THR A 495 20.28 -27.87 -5.74
CA THR A 495 21.44 -27.20 -6.35
C THR A 495 21.33 -25.69 -6.15
N LEU A 496 22.28 -25.12 -5.41
CA LEU A 496 22.44 -23.68 -5.21
C LEU A 496 23.50 -23.13 -6.16
N MET A 497 23.11 -22.28 -7.10
CA MET A 497 24.02 -21.52 -7.94
C MET A 497 24.34 -20.20 -7.25
N THR A 498 25.55 -20.04 -6.75
CA THR A 498 25.96 -18.78 -6.11
C THR A 498 27.45 -18.54 -6.35
N PRO A 499 27.89 -17.31 -6.69
CA PRO A 499 29.30 -17.08 -6.97
C PRO A 499 30.20 -17.37 -5.77
N ASN A 500 29.70 -17.12 -4.56
CA ASN A 500 30.38 -17.45 -3.32
C ASN A 500 29.35 -17.75 -2.22
N LEU A 501 29.59 -18.84 -1.49
CA LEU A 501 28.97 -19.12 -0.20
C LEU A 501 29.99 -18.84 0.92
N GLU A 502 29.70 -17.82 1.72
CA GLU A 502 30.51 -17.45 2.89
C GLU A 502 29.88 -18.00 4.17
N VAL A 503 30.63 -18.77 4.96
CA VAL A 503 30.16 -19.34 6.22
C VAL A 503 31.02 -18.86 7.38
N GLN A 504 30.42 -18.08 8.26
CA GLN A 504 31.02 -17.70 9.54
C GLN A 504 30.69 -18.72 10.62
N GLU A 505 29.41 -18.91 10.90
CA GLU A 505 28.91 -19.95 11.81
C GLU A 505 27.63 -20.47 11.20
N ALA A 506 27.51 -21.77 10.93
CA ALA A 506 26.27 -22.33 10.41
C ALA A 506 26.22 -23.84 10.57
N ALA A 507 25.00 -24.35 10.68
CA ALA A 507 24.72 -25.76 10.58
C ALA A 507 24.10 -26.11 9.22
N PHE A 508 24.59 -27.15 8.57
CA PHE A 508 24.06 -27.71 7.34
C PHE A 508 23.42 -29.06 7.63
N ASP A 509 22.29 -29.31 7.00
CA ASP A 509 21.56 -30.55 7.14
C ASP A 509 21.01 -31.00 5.78
N GLY A 510 21.31 -32.25 5.43
CA GLY A 510 20.89 -32.89 4.19
C GLY A 510 21.86 -32.72 3.03
N LYS A 511 21.36 -32.86 1.80
CA LYS A 511 22.19 -32.97 0.59
C LYS A 511 22.13 -31.68 -0.20
N LEU A 512 23.27 -31.06 -0.46
CA LEU A 512 23.36 -29.80 -1.20
C LEU A 512 24.47 -29.86 -2.24
N SER A 513 24.16 -29.42 -3.46
CA SER A 513 25.13 -29.13 -4.51
C SER A 513 25.27 -27.62 -4.67
N ILE A 514 26.49 -27.10 -4.69
CA ILE A 514 26.79 -25.69 -4.91
C ILE A 514 27.50 -25.55 -6.24
N GLU A 515 26.90 -24.82 -7.18
CA GLU A 515 27.57 -24.39 -8.41
C GLU A 515 28.25 -23.04 -8.14
N GLY A 516 29.51 -23.09 -7.71
CA GLY A 516 30.30 -21.93 -7.31
C GLY A 516 31.44 -22.26 -6.35
N ASN A 517 31.82 -21.27 -5.54
CA ASN A 517 32.85 -21.38 -4.51
C ASN A 517 32.24 -21.38 -3.11
N MET A 518 32.97 -21.94 -2.15
CA MET A 518 32.63 -21.88 -0.74
C MET A 518 33.85 -21.46 0.09
N GLN A 519 33.66 -20.53 1.01
CA GLN A 519 34.66 -20.13 2.00
C GLN A 519 34.07 -20.21 3.40
N SER A 520 34.75 -20.92 4.29
CA SER A 520 34.35 -21.06 5.69
C SER A 520 35.47 -20.62 6.62
N PHE A 521 35.14 -19.75 7.58
CA PHE A 521 36.14 -19.05 8.41
C PHE A 521 35.86 -19.08 9.91
N GLY A 522 34.82 -19.79 10.37
CA GLY A 522 34.48 -19.92 11.79
C GLY A 522 34.04 -21.33 12.16
N ARG A 523 32.75 -21.64 12.18
CA ARG A 523 32.27 -23.00 12.52
C ARG A 523 31.25 -23.49 11.51
N LEU A 524 31.43 -24.72 11.04
CA LEU A 524 30.55 -25.39 10.10
C LEU A 524 30.14 -26.75 10.67
N ASP A 525 28.87 -26.90 11.03
CA ASP A 525 28.32 -28.17 11.54
C ASP A 525 27.58 -28.93 10.43
N LEU A 526 28.01 -30.14 10.08
CA LEU A 526 27.27 -31.06 9.20
C LEU A 526 26.49 -32.04 10.09
N LEU A 527 25.21 -31.73 10.34
CA LEU A 527 24.46 -32.20 11.51
C LEU A 527 23.92 -33.63 11.43
N SER A 528 23.48 -34.08 10.25
CA SER A 528 22.90 -35.41 10.08
C SER A 528 23.85 -36.38 9.39
N LEU A 529 23.63 -37.67 9.66
CA LEU A 529 24.43 -38.77 9.12
C LEU A 529 24.43 -38.81 7.58
N ASP A 530 23.39 -38.27 6.95
CA ASP A 530 23.25 -38.19 5.49
C ASP A 530 23.65 -36.83 4.88
N THR A 531 24.22 -35.93 5.69
CA THR A 531 24.63 -34.60 5.21
C THR A 531 25.82 -34.73 4.25
N SER A 532 25.64 -34.29 3.01
CA SER A 532 26.70 -34.25 2.01
C SER A 532 26.66 -32.96 1.22
N LEU A 533 27.79 -32.28 1.16
CA LEU A 533 27.96 -31.03 0.43
C LEU A 533 28.87 -31.25 -0.78
N TYR A 534 28.37 -30.97 -1.97
CA TYR A 534 29.18 -30.88 -3.18
C TYR A 534 29.36 -29.41 -3.56
N VAL A 535 30.56 -29.00 -3.93
CA VAL A 535 30.87 -27.66 -4.43
C VAL A 535 31.61 -27.82 -5.76
N SER A 536 31.12 -27.20 -6.83
CA SER A 536 31.63 -27.47 -8.18
C SER A 536 33.05 -26.96 -8.43
N ASP A 537 33.49 -25.93 -7.69
CA ASP A 537 34.79 -25.30 -7.87
C ASP A 537 35.64 -25.42 -6.59
N THR A 538 35.91 -24.30 -5.91
CA THR A 538 36.85 -24.24 -4.79
C THR A 538 36.14 -24.22 -3.44
N VAL A 539 36.66 -25.02 -2.50
CA VAL A 539 36.27 -24.98 -1.07
C VAL A 539 37.48 -24.55 -0.25
N GLU A 540 37.34 -23.49 0.52
CA GLU A 540 38.36 -23.01 1.45
C GLU A 540 37.86 -23.11 2.89
N LEU A 541 38.50 -23.96 3.69
CA LEU A 541 38.32 -24.04 5.14
C LEU A 541 39.51 -23.32 5.77
N ALA A 542 39.31 -22.10 6.27
CA ALA A 542 40.40 -21.22 6.72
C ALA A 542 41.06 -21.70 8.04
N PRO A 543 42.24 -21.19 8.43
CA PRO A 543 42.94 -21.62 9.65
C PRO A 543 42.19 -21.39 10.97
N SER A 544 41.20 -20.49 10.97
CA SER A 544 40.30 -20.22 12.10
C SER A 544 39.05 -21.10 12.09
N ASN A 545 38.85 -21.91 11.06
CA ASN A 545 37.65 -22.71 10.88
C ASN A 545 37.64 -23.95 11.77
N GLN A 546 36.44 -24.32 12.23
CA GLN A 546 36.12 -25.54 12.95
C GLN A 546 35.04 -26.30 12.16
N LEU A 547 35.43 -27.38 11.49
CA LEU A 547 34.50 -28.24 10.76
C LEU A 547 34.03 -29.34 11.71
N HIS A 548 32.72 -29.42 11.96
CA HIS A 548 32.10 -30.52 12.69
C HIS A 548 31.39 -31.45 11.71
N VAL A 549 31.68 -32.75 11.79
CA VAL A 549 31.12 -33.76 10.91
C VAL A 549 30.51 -34.89 11.73
N ALA A 550 29.23 -35.18 11.52
CA ALA A 550 28.63 -36.42 11.99
C ALA A 550 29.00 -37.56 11.03
N VAL A 551 29.59 -38.63 11.54
CA VAL A 551 29.96 -39.80 10.74
C VAL A 551 28.84 -40.85 10.79
N PRO A 552 28.32 -41.30 9.63
CA PRO A 552 27.22 -42.26 9.55
C PRO A 552 27.57 -43.65 10.07
N HIS A 553 26.52 -44.40 10.44
CA HIS A 553 26.54 -45.86 10.54
C HIS A 553 26.65 -46.44 9.13
N SER A 554 27.83 -46.93 8.73
CA SER A 554 28.00 -47.65 7.46
C SER A 554 27.47 -49.09 7.59
N GLU A 555 26.43 -49.44 6.84
CA GLU A 555 26.41 -50.78 6.24
C GLU A 555 27.54 -50.79 5.19
N GLU A 556 28.27 -51.90 5.08
CA GLU A 556 29.54 -52.03 4.34
C GLU A 556 29.63 -51.21 3.04
N GLY A 557 30.53 -50.21 3.01
CA GLY A 557 31.12 -49.69 1.78
C GLY A 557 30.51 -48.46 1.08
N THR A 558 29.62 -47.68 1.71
CA THR A 558 28.92 -46.57 1.01
C THR A 558 28.92 -45.19 1.70
N THR A 559 29.87 -44.87 2.59
CA THR A 559 29.96 -43.51 3.14
C THR A 559 30.47 -42.55 2.07
N LYS A 560 29.63 -41.60 1.65
CA LYS A 560 30.05 -40.49 0.79
C LYS A 560 30.84 -39.46 1.60
N PRO A 561 31.79 -38.72 0.99
CA PRO A 561 32.44 -37.61 1.67
C PRO A 561 31.42 -36.60 2.15
N SER A 562 31.67 -36.04 3.33
CA SER A 562 30.84 -34.97 3.89
C SER A 562 30.96 -33.68 3.09
N ILE A 563 32.15 -33.41 2.52
CA ILE A 563 32.38 -32.33 1.57
C ILE A 563 33.15 -32.84 0.34
N SER A 564 32.67 -32.52 -0.85
CA SER A 564 33.34 -32.80 -2.12
C SER A 564 33.51 -31.51 -2.93
N ALA A 565 34.71 -31.26 -3.45
CA ALA A 565 35.03 -30.12 -4.30
C ALA A 565 35.39 -30.56 -5.73
N GLY A 566 34.77 -29.96 -6.74
CA GLY A 566 35.04 -30.28 -8.15
C GLY A 566 36.39 -29.80 -8.66
N ASN A 567 37.09 -28.92 -7.94
CA ASN A 567 38.39 -28.40 -8.35
C ASN A 567 39.42 -28.47 -7.20
N THR A 568 39.51 -27.44 -6.37
CA THR A 568 40.49 -27.36 -5.27
C THR A 568 39.79 -27.35 -3.92
N LEU A 569 40.27 -28.14 -2.97
CA LEU A 569 39.87 -28.03 -1.57
C LEU A 569 41.08 -27.65 -0.73
N ILE A 570 40.96 -26.56 0.04
CA ILE A 570 41.99 -26.09 0.96
C ILE A 570 41.51 -26.37 2.39
N ALA A 571 42.11 -27.38 3.04
CA ALA A 571 41.77 -27.78 4.39
C ALA A 571 42.75 -27.14 5.40
N GLN A 572 42.26 -26.22 6.22
CA GLN A 572 43.00 -25.59 7.32
C GLN A 572 42.07 -25.46 8.53
N GLY A 573 42.63 -25.32 9.73
CA GLY A 573 41.85 -25.21 10.98
C GLY A 573 41.66 -26.55 11.68
N ASP A 574 40.54 -26.73 12.38
CA ASP A 574 40.28 -27.91 13.21
C ASP A 574 39.10 -28.74 12.67
N LEU A 575 39.21 -30.07 12.72
CA LEU A 575 38.13 -31.02 12.43
C LEU A 575 37.64 -31.65 13.73
N VAL A 576 36.33 -31.62 13.94
CA VAL A 576 35.65 -32.32 15.03
C VAL A 576 34.70 -33.36 14.45
N VAL A 577 34.90 -34.60 14.83
CA VAL A 577 34.17 -35.76 14.33
C VAL A 577 33.22 -36.23 15.42
N HIS A 578 31.96 -36.42 15.07
CA HIS A 578 30.93 -36.94 15.97
C HIS A 578 30.57 -38.35 15.50
N PHE A 579 31.06 -39.35 16.20
CA PHE A 579 30.74 -40.75 15.93
C PHE A 579 29.43 -41.11 16.64
N HIS A 580 28.58 -41.90 15.98
CA HIS A 580 27.37 -42.42 16.59
C HIS A 580 27.71 -43.45 17.68
N GLU A 581 27.05 -43.39 18.85
CA GLU A 581 27.39 -44.22 20.02
C GLU A 581 27.30 -45.73 19.74
N ASP A 582 26.34 -46.15 18.92
CA ASP A 582 26.13 -47.56 18.56
C ASP A 582 27.00 -48.07 17.39
N TRP A 583 27.89 -47.24 16.86
CA TRP A 583 28.68 -47.62 15.70
C TRP A 583 29.81 -48.60 16.06
N LYS A 584 29.90 -49.68 15.27
CA LYS A 584 30.90 -50.75 15.40
C LYS A 584 31.72 -50.84 14.12
N PRO A 585 32.78 -50.02 13.99
CA PRO A 585 33.64 -50.06 12.81
C PRO A 585 34.42 -51.37 12.70
N GLN A 586 34.97 -51.62 11.51
CA GLN A 586 35.99 -52.65 11.31
C GLN A 586 37.40 -52.06 11.43
N HIS A 587 38.35 -52.84 11.94
CA HIS A 587 39.76 -52.47 11.91
C HIS A 587 40.22 -52.30 10.45
N GLY A 588 40.84 -51.17 10.13
CA GLY A 588 41.27 -50.81 8.77
C GLY A 588 40.18 -50.14 7.92
N GLU A 589 38.96 -49.95 8.44
CA GLU A 589 37.90 -49.21 7.73
C GLU A 589 38.35 -47.77 7.48
N THR A 590 38.05 -47.24 6.29
CA THR A 590 38.40 -45.88 5.89
C THR A 590 37.14 -45.08 5.57
N ILE A 591 37.02 -43.89 6.16
CA ILE A 591 35.85 -43.03 6.04
C ILE A 591 36.23 -41.74 5.34
N PRO A 592 35.80 -41.51 4.08
CA PRO A 592 36.02 -40.25 3.40
C PRO A 592 35.31 -39.12 4.13
N ILE A 593 36.04 -38.05 4.44
CA ILE A 593 35.48 -36.80 4.98
C ILE A 593 35.49 -35.72 3.91
N LEU A 594 36.62 -35.55 3.24
CA LEU A 594 36.83 -34.57 2.17
C LEU A 594 37.25 -35.28 0.90
N GLU A 595 36.74 -34.84 -0.25
CA GLU A 595 37.16 -35.30 -1.57
C GLU A 595 37.31 -34.12 -2.54
N SER A 596 38.30 -34.15 -3.42
CA SER A 596 38.55 -33.10 -4.41
C SER A 596 39.44 -33.58 -5.56
N ASN A 597 39.54 -32.77 -6.64
CA ASN A 597 40.55 -33.01 -7.67
C ASN A 597 41.97 -32.63 -7.20
N LEU A 598 42.08 -31.65 -6.31
CA LEU A 598 43.31 -31.23 -5.66
C LEU A 598 43.03 -30.82 -4.20
N LEU A 599 43.56 -31.58 -3.26
CA LEU A 599 43.53 -31.29 -1.84
C LEU A 599 44.83 -30.58 -1.41
N LEU A 600 44.71 -29.44 -0.76
CA LEU A 600 45.82 -28.64 -0.24
C LEU A 600 45.66 -28.41 1.27
N GLY A 601 46.77 -28.53 2.00
CA GLY A 601 46.79 -28.32 3.45
C GLY A 601 46.27 -29.51 4.25
N GLU A 602 46.38 -29.39 5.57
CA GLU A 602 45.95 -30.39 6.54
C GLU A 602 45.24 -29.66 7.69
N PHE A 603 44.30 -30.35 8.35
CA PHE A 603 43.73 -29.83 9.59
C PHE A 603 44.82 -29.77 10.65
N ARG A 604 44.91 -28.65 11.35
CA ARG A 604 45.82 -28.44 12.48
C ARG A 604 45.55 -29.46 13.58
N ASN A 605 44.28 -29.74 13.85
CA ASN A 605 43.87 -30.76 14.80
C ASN A 605 42.65 -31.54 14.31
N VAL A 606 42.56 -32.82 14.70
CA VAL A 606 41.40 -33.69 14.46
C VAL A 606 40.98 -34.31 15.80
N PHE A 607 39.72 -34.14 16.17
CA PHE A 607 39.18 -34.59 17.46
C PHE A 607 37.79 -35.25 17.33
N PRO A 608 37.40 -36.16 18.22
CA PRO A 608 38.28 -36.98 19.03
C PRO A 608 38.95 -38.05 18.16
N LEU A 609 40.20 -38.39 18.48
CA LEU A 609 40.87 -39.55 17.87
C LEU A 609 40.33 -40.88 18.41
N ARG A 610 39.46 -40.87 19.42
CA ARG A 610 38.84 -42.06 19.99
C ARG A 610 37.40 -42.14 19.52
N VAL A 611 37.05 -43.23 18.84
CA VAL A 611 35.71 -43.51 18.34
C VAL A 611 34.81 -43.98 19.48
N ASN A 612 35.24 -45.02 20.20
CA ASN A 612 34.55 -45.60 21.34
C ASN A 612 35.56 -46.29 22.29
N GLU A 613 35.11 -47.15 23.21
CA GLU A 613 36.01 -47.83 24.14
C GLU A 613 37.05 -48.73 23.47
N SER A 614 36.73 -49.26 22.29
CA SER A 614 37.48 -50.27 21.56
C SER A 614 38.08 -49.77 20.24
N TYR A 615 37.83 -48.53 19.83
CA TYR A 615 38.31 -48.05 18.53
C TYR A 615 38.82 -46.60 18.57
N SER A 616 39.85 -46.35 17.76
CA SER A 616 40.46 -45.05 17.49
C SER A 616 40.42 -44.72 15.99
N ALA A 617 40.37 -43.43 15.64
CA ALA A 617 40.36 -42.93 14.27
C ALA A 617 41.53 -41.97 14.05
N TYR A 618 42.20 -42.07 12.91
CA TYR A 618 43.33 -41.20 12.54
C TYR A 618 43.11 -40.58 11.16
N PRO A 619 43.40 -39.28 10.99
CA PRO A 619 43.28 -38.62 9.69
C PRO A 619 44.37 -39.08 8.73
N VAL A 620 43.95 -39.30 7.48
CA VAL A 620 44.76 -39.74 6.35
C VAL A 620 44.49 -38.77 5.21
N TYR A 621 45.55 -38.20 4.65
CA TYR A 621 45.49 -37.27 3.53
C TYR A 621 46.13 -37.91 2.31
N ASN A 622 45.63 -37.62 1.12
CA ASN A 622 46.37 -37.82 -0.12
C ASN A 622 46.12 -36.58 -1.02
N SER A 623 46.62 -36.61 -2.26
CA SER A 623 46.49 -35.45 -3.16
C SER A 623 45.05 -35.05 -3.49
N ASN A 624 44.06 -35.91 -3.24
CA ASN A 624 42.68 -35.76 -3.70
C ASN A 624 41.64 -35.96 -2.57
N GLN A 625 42.00 -36.50 -1.40
CA GLN A 625 41.04 -36.95 -0.40
C GLN A 625 41.62 -36.87 1.01
N MET A 626 40.75 -36.56 1.98
CA MET A 626 41.02 -36.74 3.41
C MET A 626 40.02 -37.76 3.95
N SER A 627 40.53 -38.77 4.66
CA SER A 627 39.73 -39.82 5.29
C SER A 627 40.12 -40.06 6.74
N LEU A 628 39.26 -40.75 7.49
CA LEU A 628 39.57 -41.30 8.80
C LEU A 628 39.83 -42.80 8.69
N LEU A 629 41.00 -43.27 9.11
CA LEU A 629 41.36 -44.68 9.20
C LEU A 629 41.07 -45.20 10.61
N ILE A 630 40.28 -46.27 10.72
CA ILE A 630 39.80 -46.82 11.99
C ILE A 630 40.66 -47.98 12.49
N PHE A 631 40.91 -48.02 13.79
CA PHE A 631 41.72 -49.01 14.48
C PHE A 631 41.01 -49.57 15.69
N GLU A 632 41.03 -50.89 15.85
CA GLU A 632 40.66 -51.54 17.11
C GLU A 632 41.78 -51.35 18.17
N ASP A 633 41.44 -50.74 19.29
CA ASP A 633 42.27 -50.57 20.48
C ASP A 633 42.40 -51.92 21.20
N GLY A 634 43.62 -52.35 21.53
CA GLY A 634 43.85 -53.54 22.38
C GLY A 634 44.30 -54.83 21.68
N ASN A 635 44.60 -54.81 20.38
CA ASN A 635 45.25 -55.96 19.70
C ASN A 635 46.77 -56.01 20.04
N GLU A 636 47.06 -56.11 21.35
CA GLU A 636 48.30 -55.71 22.03
C GLU A 636 49.42 -56.78 22.10
N GLU A 637 49.32 -57.93 21.42
CA GLU A 637 50.30 -58.99 21.71
C GLU A 637 51.73 -58.70 21.20
N ARG A 638 51.96 -57.69 20.35
CA ARG A 638 53.28 -57.08 20.06
C ARG A 638 53.09 -55.63 19.60
N PRO A 639 54.05 -54.69 19.81
CA PRO A 639 54.05 -53.42 19.08
C PRO A 639 54.32 -53.71 17.60
N GLN A 640 53.27 -54.05 16.86
CA GLN A 640 53.36 -54.20 15.42
C GLN A 640 53.35 -52.80 14.83
N LEU A 641 54.45 -52.47 14.14
CA LEU A 641 54.44 -51.43 13.13
C LEU A 641 53.41 -51.87 12.10
N ASN A 642 52.23 -51.26 12.13
CA ASN A 642 51.22 -51.58 11.14
C ASN A 642 51.53 -50.77 9.89
N ILE A 643 51.63 -51.47 8.76
CA ILE A 643 51.90 -50.87 7.46
C ILE A 643 50.62 -50.99 6.65
N PHE A 644 50.01 -49.88 6.32
CA PHE A 644 48.86 -49.84 5.42
C PHE A 644 49.28 -49.20 4.11
N ASP A 645 48.95 -49.89 3.03
CA ASP A 645 49.07 -49.37 1.69
C ASP A 645 47.68 -48.80 1.33
N VAL A 646 47.59 -47.47 1.21
CA VAL A 646 46.34 -46.78 0.88
C VAL A 646 46.61 -45.81 -0.27
N GLY A 647 46.13 -46.16 -1.46
CA GLY A 647 46.34 -45.34 -2.66
C GLY A 647 47.81 -45.26 -3.04
N ASP A 648 48.35 -44.05 -3.08
CA ASP A 648 49.77 -43.78 -3.38
C ASP A 648 50.60 -43.51 -2.11
N GLU A 649 50.09 -43.88 -0.93
CA GLU A 649 50.75 -43.63 0.34
C GLU A 649 50.88 -44.90 1.20
N ILE A 650 51.91 -44.90 2.05
CA ILE A 650 52.20 -45.91 3.05
C ILE A 650 52.03 -45.29 4.43
N PHE A 651 51.11 -45.83 5.20
CA PHE A 651 50.85 -45.42 6.58
C PHE A 651 51.52 -46.38 7.54
N LEU A 652 52.32 -45.81 8.44
CA LEU A 652 52.97 -46.49 9.53
C LEU A 652 52.31 -46.06 10.84
N THR A 653 51.72 -46.99 11.58
CA THR A 653 51.11 -46.69 12.89
C THR A 653 51.69 -47.58 13.99
N TRP A 654 51.70 -47.07 15.23
CA TRP A 654 52.16 -47.80 16.41
C TRP A 654 51.48 -47.31 17.70
N PRO A 655 51.37 -48.14 18.75
CA PRO A 655 50.72 -47.74 20.00
C PRO A 655 51.46 -46.61 20.74
N ARG A 656 50.68 -45.74 21.41
CA ARG A 656 51.08 -44.48 22.07
C ARG A 656 52.32 -44.59 22.99
N ALA A 657 53.23 -43.62 22.86
CA ALA A 657 53.51 -42.59 23.89
C ALA A 657 54.80 -41.78 23.57
N LEU A 658 54.65 -40.49 23.26
CA LEU A 658 55.60 -39.39 23.56
C LEU A 658 57.12 -39.71 23.47
N SER A 659 57.57 -40.46 22.46
CA SER A 659 58.99 -40.73 22.22
C SER A 659 59.35 -40.48 20.76
N GLU A 660 60.56 -39.98 20.50
CA GLU A 660 61.09 -39.91 19.13
C GLU A 660 61.18 -41.34 18.54
N HIS A 661 60.37 -41.61 17.52
CA HIS A 661 60.47 -42.86 16.76
C HIS A 661 61.43 -42.68 15.58
N ARG A 662 62.29 -43.67 15.34
CA ARG A 662 63.13 -43.73 14.14
C ARG A 662 62.56 -44.78 13.22
N ILE A 663 62.25 -44.37 12.00
CA ILE A 663 61.78 -45.28 10.96
C ILE A 663 62.97 -45.60 10.07
N GLN A 664 63.21 -46.90 9.88
CA GLN A 664 64.19 -47.43 8.95
C GLN A 664 63.43 -48.31 7.96
N PHE A 665 63.65 -48.08 6.68
CA PHE A 665 63.07 -48.88 5.62
C PHE A 665 64.14 -49.20 4.57
N LYS A 666 63.84 -50.21 3.75
CA LYS A 666 64.70 -50.65 2.66
C LYS A 666 63.85 -50.69 1.40
N SER A 667 64.11 -49.75 0.48
CA SER A 667 63.45 -49.74 -0.82
C SER A 667 63.84 -51.00 -1.60
N ARG A 668 62.93 -51.51 -2.44
CA ARG A 668 63.26 -52.59 -3.39
C ARG A 668 63.91 -52.05 -4.67
N PHE A 669 63.97 -50.72 -4.83
CA PHE A 669 64.41 -50.05 -6.05
C PHE A 669 65.79 -49.40 -5.94
N GLU A 670 66.31 -49.19 -4.72
CA GLU A 670 67.67 -48.73 -4.47
C GLU A 670 68.42 -49.76 -3.60
N ASP A 671 69.62 -50.12 -4.04
CA ASP A 671 70.38 -51.25 -3.52
C ASP A 671 70.76 -51.14 -2.02
N GLU A 672 70.62 -52.30 -1.37
CA GLU A 672 71.19 -52.81 -0.12
C GLU A 672 71.24 -52.02 1.21
N GLU A 673 71.19 -50.70 1.26
CA GLU A 673 71.33 -49.94 2.52
C GLU A 673 70.00 -49.55 3.19
N TRP A 674 69.98 -49.54 4.52
CA TRP A 674 68.82 -49.08 5.30
C TRP A 674 68.77 -47.55 5.31
N THR A 675 67.75 -46.98 4.68
CA THR A 675 67.50 -45.53 4.72
C THR A 675 66.80 -45.20 6.05
N THR A 676 67.33 -44.22 6.78
CA THR A 676 66.79 -43.80 8.08
C THR A 676 66.19 -42.40 7.98
N HIS A 677 64.88 -42.27 8.21
CA HIS A 677 64.25 -40.97 8.42
C HIS A 677 64.10 -40.69 9.92
N ARG A 678 64.65 -39.57 10.36
CA ARG A 678 64.42 -39.03 11.71
C ARG A 678 63.40 -37.91 11.62
N ARG A 679 62.17 -38.22 12.02
CA ARG A 679 61.12 -37.24 12.25
C ARG A 679 60.48 -37.56 13.58
N THR A 680 60.10 -36.54 14.34
CA THR A 680 59.32 -36.72 15.55
C THR A 680 57.88 -36.94 15.12
N PHE A 681 57.40 -38.17 15.27
CA PHE A 681 56.06 -38.57 14.88
C PHE A 681 55.22 -38.86 16.13
N VAL A 682 53.95 -38.45 16.11
CA VAL A 682 53.01 -38.71 17.21
C VAL A 682 52.05 -39.82 16.77
N ASN A 683 52.40 -41.07 17.12
CA ASN A 683 51.60 -42.29 16.95
C ASN A 683 51.38 -42.79 15.50
N PHE A 684 51.62 -41.97 14.50
CA PHE A 684 51.59 -42.38 13.09
C PHE A 684 52.60 -41.60 12.25
N ALA A 685 52.96 -42.15 11.09
CA ALA A 685 53.74 -41.51 10.05
C ALA A 685 53.16 -41.89 8.69
N THR A 686 53.19 -40.93 7.77
CA THR A 686 52.72 -41.09 6.40
C THR A 686 53.89 -40.84 5.46
N PHE A 687 54.03 -41.70 4.45
CA PHE A 687 55.03 -41.61 3.41
C PHE A 687 54.30 -41.74 2.07
N SER A 688 54.66 -40.94 1.07
CA SER A 688 54.24 -41.28 -0.30
C SER A 688 54.94 -42.58 -0.72
N LYS A 689 54.39 -43.32 -1.67
CA LYS A 689 55.08 -44.48 -2.25
C LYS A 689 56.32 -44.10 -3.05
N GLU A 690 56.44 -42.83 -3.43
CA GLU A 690 57.64 -42.28 -4.06
C GLU A 690 58.76 -42.00 -3.04
N GLU A 691 58.42 -41.69 -1.78
CA GLU A 691 59.34 -41.60 -0.64
C GLU A 691 59.74 -42.98 -0.09
#